data_AF-A0A8F9WG96-F1
#
_entry.id   AF-A0A8F9WG96-F1
#
_cell.length_a   1.000
_cell.length_b   1.000
_cell.length_c   1.000
_cell.angle_alpha   90.00
_cell.angle_beta   90.00
_cell.angle_gamma   90.00
#
_symmetry.space_group_name_H-M   'P 1'
#
loop_
_entity.id
_entity.type
_entity.pdbx_description
1 polymer ?
#
loop_
_entity_poly.entity_id
_entity_poly.type
_entity_poly.pdbx_seq_one_letter_code
_entity_poly.pdbx_strand_id
1 'polypeptide(L)'
;MLDGTSSADTYYVYNDYNQLAYVIPPLAVAANAVDPTTLNNLCYQYKYDSRNRLVEKRLPGKGWEFMLYDKQDRLVATRDANLEAKGQWLYTKYDQFGRVVLTGISTGGTRTVEQSNVETFGSNNTPRISAVSYTSEGMDVYYRGFLTYPDNSKYVKLLSINYYDTYAPYSFNPAFPTTVSGVPVITDNSTGSNISTKSLAVMSFVKNIEDDNWTKNYTWYDTKGRVIGSHSINHLGGYTKTESELDFAGVPQQAITRHKRLDSDAEKVITENFTYDHQNRLLTHKHQVDNNPVEYLTQNEYNELSQLKNKKVGGTSLGSGLQSVDYAYNIRGWMTKINDPANLNDKLFGYEMKYVNPASTGGRYNGNITSVDWKKSITPGEESTLRRYEYNYDPLNRLTEASFSTPDSAVPTNGFFNEQVQYDLNGNLTHLWRTAPSFYGNSAELVDNLDYYYEGNMLTRINDGTGNPTGYEGGNNTNGYDANGNLTSMPDKKIDDIRYNYLNLPYQLKIDNYNKSLSYLYRADGTKLKKSFITSNSNGAMYSSSTEYLDGFHYASSTGDELWWAWYKETGEAYEPEAFINMIHGSSYNSVLKFLPTSEGFYDFENNEYIYQYKDHLGNVRVSYKNGIDNKLTVTDSNDYYPFGMNFIRNPEAEAYFGTGSYKNYKYNGKELQETGMYDYGARFYMPDIGRWGVVDPLAETSRRFNPYAYAFNNPINFIDPDGREGLGWIDQRMKDGSQKVTYNANVNTVQEAMEAGYKNVYGVAETGEITNTSDGSVAYSLNADGTVTDAAGETHKGSLTTSGGINIEAKKAFDITNFLSHLGNTGGNFYANLGGAAPLNLENPFFRGDIDKLVSVDGYFGGIHNGLSRGDKGPPSLLNFMVDTMSLIDLAVSSMKGGNNSQISNDTVVMATFINGNKYDSAVIKVPKTGDIYQNWHNGNNYDETSNPNVRAKVDSVIKSGR
;
A
#
# COMPACT_ATOMS: atom_id res chain seq x y z
N MET A 1 -6.25 -31.06 -11.22
CA MET A 1 -6.54 -30.83 -9.78
C MET A 1 -5.56 -31.65 -8.96
N LEU A 2 -5.00 -31.06 -7.89
CA LEU A 2 -4.26 -31.84 -6.88
C LEU A 2 -5.27 -32.73 -6.14
N ASP A 3 -5.09 -34.04 -6.22
CA ASP A 3 -5.76 -34.96 -5.29
C ASP A 3 -4.96 -35.09 -3.99
N GLY A 4 -5.51 -35.81 -3.01
CA GLY A 4 -4.84 -36.06 -1.72
C GLY A 4 -3.56 -36.93 -1.80
N THR A 5 -3.09 -37.26 -3.01
CA THR A 5 -1.84 -38.00 -3.25
C THR A 5 -0.81 -37.21 -4.08
N SER A 6 -1.17 -36.02 -4.56
CA SER A 6 -0.32 -35.16 -5.40
C SER A 6 0.40 -34.10 -4.57
N SER A 7 1.71 -33.94 -4.72
CA SER A 7 2.49 -32.86 -4.08
C SER A 7 2.62 -31.62 -4.98
N ALA A 8 2.85 -30.46 -4.36
CA ALA A 8 3.09 -29.19 -5.02
C ALA A 8 4.36 -28.55 -4.43
N ASP A 9 5.51 -29.10 -4.81
CA ASP A 9 6.80 -28.81 -4.16
C ASP A 9 7.53 -27.65 -4.84
N THR A 10 8.11 -26.75 -4.06
CA THR A 10 9.02 -25.71 -4.54
C THR A 10 10.42 -25.99 -4.00
N TYR A 11 11.42 -26.11 -4.90
CA TYR A 11 12.81 -26.31 -4.49
C TYR A 11 13.60 -25.01 -4.55
N TYR A 12 14.29 -24.72 -3.46
CA TYR A 12 15.22 -23.60 -3.34
C TYR A 12 16.65 -24.17 -3.43
N VAL A 13 17.34 -23.89 -4.54
CA VAL A 13 18.65 -24.45 -4.84
C VAL A 13 19.71 -23.43 -4.49
N TYR A 14 20.64 -23.82 -3.62
CA TYR A 14 21.75 -22.98 -3.19
C TYR A 14 23.06 -23.39 -3.86
N ASN A 15 23.97 -22.44 -4.07
CA ASN A 15 25.34 -22.71 -4.52
C ASN A 15 26.28 -23.10 -3.34
N ASP A 16 27.53 -23.44 -3.66
CA ASP A 16 28.57 -23.81 -2.67
C ASP A 16 28.87 -22.73 -1.61
N TYR A 17 28.43 -21.49 -1.83
CA TYR A 17 28.56 -20.36 -0.90
C TYR A 17 27.28 -20.10 -0.08
N ASN A 18 26.32 -21.02 -0.12
CA ASN A 18 25.00 -20.92 0.53
C ASN A 18 24.20 -19.68 0.09
N GLN A 19 24.25 -19.35 -1.21
CA GLN A 19 23.45 -18.29 -1.83
C GLN A 19 22.37 -18.93 -2.71
N LEU A 20 21.15 -18.41 -2.65
CA LEU A 20 20.02 -18.89 -3.46
C LEU A 20 20.34 -18.70 -4.95
N ALA A 21 20.59 -19.78 -5.68
CA ALA A 21 20.92 -19.77 -7.10
C ALA A 21 19.69 -19.95 -8.00
N TYR A 22 18.73 -20.78 -7.58
CA TYR A 22 17.49 -21.03 -8.32
C TYR A 22 16.29 -21.26 -7.40
N VAL A 23 15.10 -20.85 -7.85
CA VAL A 23 13.84 -21.36 -7.31
C VAL A 23 13.09 -22.09 -8.42
N ILE A 24 12.79 -23.36 -8.17
CA ILE A 24 12.14 -24.29 -9.09
C ILE A 24 10.72 -24.51 -8.56
N PRO A 25 9.68 -23.89 -9.15
CA PRO A 25 8.30 -23.99 -8.66
C PRO A 25 7.62 -25.29 -9.11
N PRO A 26 6.42 -25.61 -8.56
CA PRO A 26 5.82 -26.95 -8.68
C PRO A 26 5.62 -27.47 -10.11
N LEU A 27 5.28 -26.60 -11.07
CA LEU A 27 5.15 -27.02 -12.48
C LEU A 27 6.49 -27.40 -13.11
N ALA A 28 7.58 -26.74 -12.72
CA ALA A 28 8.92 -27.07 -13.19
C ALA A 28 9.46 -28.36 -12.54
N VAL A 29 9.07 -28.65 -11.29
CA VAL A 29 9.33 -29.93 -10.60
C VAL A 29 8.62 -31.09 -11.29
N ALA A 30 7.37 -30.89 -11.71
CA ALA A 30 6.57 -31.91 -12.39
C ALA A 30 7.00 -32.17 -13.84
N ALA A 31 7.92 -31.37 -14.39
CA ALA A 31 8.48 -31.60 -15.72
C ALA A 31 9.49 -32.76 -15.70
N ASN A 32 9.52 -33.57 -16.78
CA ASN A 32 10.43 -34.73 -16.89
C ASN A 32 11.92 -34.37 -16.76
N ALA A 33 12.30 -33.13 -17.06
CA ALA A 33 13.61 -32.55 -16.81
C ALA A 33 13.51 -31.02 -16.76
N VAL A 34 14.29 -30.38 -15.90
CA VAL A 34 14.48 -28.91 -15.92
C VAL A 34 15.52 -28.57 -16.99
N ASP A 35 15.08 -28.61 -18.25
CA ASP A 35 15.90 -28.20 -19.40
C ASP A 35 16.07 -26.66 -19.47
N PRO A 36 16.90 -26.11 -20.37
CA PRO A 36 17.10 -24.66 -20.47
C PRO A 36 15.82 -23.87 -20.78
N THR A 37 14.82 -24.47 -21.42
CA THR A 37 13.53 -23.82 -21.70
C THR A 37 12.70 -23.74 -20.43
N THR A 38 12.55 -24.85 -19.72
CA THR A 38 11.86 -24.96 -18.42
C THR A 38 12.50 -24.03 -17.39
N LEU A 39 13.83 -23.99 -17.33
CA LEU A 39 14.59 -23.11 -16.43
C LEU A 39 14.35 -21.62 -16.72
N ASN A 40 14.22 -21.24 -17.99
CA ASN A 40 14.02 -19.84 -18.40
C ASN A 40 12.56 -19.39 -18.29
N ASN A 41 11.61 -20.29 -18.57
CA ASN A 41 10.20 -19.96 -18.67
C ASN A 41 9.45 -20.14 -17.34
N LEU A 42 9.96 -20.97 -16.41
CA LEU A 42 9.30 -21.27 -15.13
C LEU A 42 10.14 -20.97 -13.87
N CYS A 43 11.48 -20.94 -13.93
CA CYS A 43 12.32 -20.83 -12.73
C CYS A 43 12.89 -19.43 -12.51
N TYR A 44 13.11 -19.07 -11.25
CA TYR A 44 13.91 -17.89 -10.87
C TYR A 44 15.40 -18.29 -10.91
N GLN A 45 16.26 -17.39 -11.38
CA GLN A 45 17.70 -17.63 -11.50
C GLN A 45 18.50 -16.45 -10.96
N TYR A 46 19.59 -16.72 -10.25
CA TYR A 46 20.37 -15.73 -9.50
C TYR A 46 21.87 -15.94 -9.65
N LYS A 47 22.63 -14.84 -9.78
CA LYS A 47 24.11 -14.86 -9.77
C LYS A 47 24.66 -13.75 -8.91
N TYR A 48 25.72 -14.07 -8.17
CA TYR A 48 26.36 -13.18 -7.20
C TYR A 48 27.79 -12.87 -7.62
N ASP A 49 28.30 -11.72 -7.19
CA ASP A 49 29.72 -11.40 -7.30
C ASP A 49 30.54 -11.99 -6.14
N SER A 50 31.86 -11.82 -6.20
CA SER A 50 32.81 -12.26 -5.16
C SER A 50 32.67 -11.53 -3.82
N ARG A 51 31.70 -10.62 -3.69
CA ARG A 51 31.34 -9.90 -2.45
C ARG A 51 29.94 -10.30 -1.95
N ASN A 52 29.37 -11.37 -2.50
CA ASN A 52 28.05 -11.91 -2.19
C ASN A 52 26.88 -10.98 -2.51
N ARG A 53 27.05 -10.03 -3.43
CA ARG A 53 25.98 -9.13 -3.89
C ARG A 53 25.30 -9.75 -5.11
N LEU A 54 23.97 -9.68 -5.19
CA LEU A 54 23.20 -10.15 -6.36
C LEU A 54 23.50 -9.23 -7.54
N VAL A 55 24.02 -9.76 -8.65
CA VAL A 55 24.49 -8.95 -9.79
C VAL A 55 23.83 -9.29 -11.12
N GLU A 56 23.24 -10.47 -11.22
CA GLU A 56 22.36 -10.85 -12.32
C GLU A 56 21.18 -11.64 -11.75
N LYS A 57 19.96 -11.35 -12.19
CA LYS A 57 18.78 -12.18 -11.91
C LYS A 57 17.93 -12.39 -13.15
N ARG A 58 17.12 -13.44 -13.14
CA ARG A 58 16.12 -13.72 -14.17
C ARG A 58 14.85 -14.26 -13.53
N LEU A 59 13.72 -13.67 -13.88
CA LEU A 59 12.39 -14.09 -13.43
C LEU A 59 11.75 -15.02 -14.48
N PRO A 60 10.79 -15.89 -14.10
CA PRO A 60 10.09 -16.76 -15.03
C PRO A 60 9.44 -15.98 -16.19
N GLY A 61 9.77 -16.34 -17.44
CA GLY A 61 9.24 -15.66 -18.63
C GLY A 61 9.88 -14.28 -18.94
N LYS A 62 10.82 -13.83 -18.12
CA LYS A 62 11.55 -12.55 -18.29
C LYS A 62 12.97 -12.79 -18.83
N GLY A 63 13.57 -11.77 -19.46
CA GLY A 63 15.00 -11.73 -19.76
C GLY A 63 15.87 -11.47 -18.52
N TRP A 64 17.18 -11.30 -18.72
CA TRP A 64 18.11 -11.02 -17.62
C TRP A 64 18.02 -9.56 -17.16
N GLU A 65 18.09 -9.39 -15.84
CA GLU A 65 18.32 -8.11 -15.18
C GLU A 65 19.73 -8.08 -14.59
N PHE A 66 20.37 -6.92 -14.64
CA PHE A 66 21.77 -6.70 -14.26
C PHE A 66 21.89 -5.57 -13.25
N MET A 67 22.83 -5.72 -12.31
CA MET A 67 23.11 -4.72 -11.26
C MET A 67 24.60 -4.32 -11.22
N LEU A 68 24.83 -3.02 -10.99
CA LEU A 68 26.15 -2.43 -10.75
C LEU A 68 26.22 -1.83 -9.35
N TYR A 69 27.32 -2.10 -8.65
CA TYR A 69 27.54 -1.63 -7.27
C TYR A 69 28.84 -0.85 -7.15
N ASP A 70 28.81 0.24 -6.39
CA ASP A 70 30.02 0.99 -6.07
C ASP A 70 30.84 0.38 -4.91
N LYS A 71 31.93 1.08 -4.55
CA LYS A 71 32.83 0.71 -3.44
C LYS A 71 32.22 0.91 -2.05
N GLN A 72 31.06 1.57 -1.95
CA GLN A 72 30.27 1.70 -0.73
C GLN A 72 29.10 0.70 -0.68
N ASP A 73 29.08 -0.30 -1.58
CA ASP A 73 28.05 -1.34 -1.69
C ASP A 73 26.64 -0.84 -2.04
N ARG A 74 26.54 0.38 -2.57
CA ARG A 74 25.29 0.92 -3.09
C ARG A 74 25.08 0.46 -4.53
N LEU A 75 23.84 0.09 -4.84
CA LEU A 75 23.39 -0.13 -6.22
C LEU A 75 23.37 1.21 -6.96
N VAL A 76 24.18 1.36 -8.00
CA VAL A 76 24.33 2.64 -8.75
C VAL A 76 23.80 2.56 -10.16
N ALA A 77 23.55 1.36 -10.68
CA ALA A 77 22.75 1.18 -11.88
C ALA A 77 22.07 -0.19 -11.96
N THR A 78 20.95 -0.22 -12.68
CA THR A 78 20.21 -1.43 -13.07
C THR A 78 19.89 -1.40 -14.56
N ARG A 79 19.68 -2.58 -15.15
CA ARG A 79 19.28 -2.74 -16.54
C ARG A 79 18.53 -4.05 -16.73
N ASP A 80 17.38 -3.99 -17.37
CA ASP A 80 16.61 -5.15 -17.81
C ASP A 80 16.85 -5.46 -19.30
N ALA A 81 16.16 -6.46 -19.84
CA ALA A 81 16.35 -6.88 -21.22
C ALA A 81 15.92 -5.81 -22.24
N ASN A 82 14.87 -5.05 -21.95
CA ASN A 82 14.38 -3.96 -22.81
C ASN A 82 15.34 -2.75 -22.84
N LEU A 83 16.01 -2.45 -21.73
CA LEU A 83 17.07 -1.43 -21.66
C LEU A 83 18.40 -1.93 -22.25
N GLU A 84 18.70 -3.23 -22.12
CA GLU A 84 19.85 -3.85 -22.81
C GLU A 84 19.73 -3.74 -24.33
N ALA A 85 18.55 -4.01 -24.90
CA ALA A 85 18.29 -3.82 -26.33
C ALA A 85 18.51 -2.38 -26.81
N LYS A 86 18.47 -1.39 -25.91
CA LYS A 86 18.72 0.03 -26.18
C LYS A 86 20.16 0.49 -25.86
N GLY A 87 21.00 -0.38 -25.31
CA GLY A 87 22.33 -0.02 -24.79
C GLY A 87 22.28 0.97 -23.61
N GLN A 88 21.24 0.86 -22.78
CA GLN A 88 20.90 1.82 -21.72
C GLN A 88 20.93 1.19 -20.32
N TRP A 89 21.16 2.03 -19.32
CA TRP A 89 21.16 1.69 -17.90
C TRP A 89 20.39 2.75 -17.11
N LEU A 90 19.51 2.33 -16.21
CA LEU A 90 18.96 3.19 -15.16
C LEU A 90 20.06 3.42 -14.13
N TYR A 91 20.37 4.67 -13.79
CA TYR A 91 21.38 5.01 -12.80
C TYR A 91 20.79 5.74 -11.60
N THR A 92 21.46 5.56 -10.45
CA THR A 92 21.17 6.26 -9.20
C THR A 92 22.45 6.84 -8.63
N LYS A 93 22.39 8.11 -8.24
CA LYS A 93 23.49 8.83 -7.61
C LYS A 93 23.12 9.23 -6.19
N TYR A 94 24.10 9.10 -5.31
CA TYR A 94 23.97 9.33 -3.88
C TYR A 94 24.83 10.50 -3.43
N ASP A 95 24.46 11.15 -2.34
CA ASP A 95 25.35 12.05 -1.61
C ASP A 95 26.30 11.30 -0.67
N GLN A 96 27.07 12.05 0.14
CA GLN A 96 28.01 11.50 1.12
C GLN A 96 27.36 10.71 2.27
N PHE A 97 26.06 10.86 2.49
CA PHE A 97 25.29 10.15 3.52
C PHE A 97 24.52 8.96 2.95
N GLY A 98 24.66 8.65 1.65
CA GLY A 98 23.93 7.57 1.00
C GLY A 98 22.49 7.92 0.64
N ARG A 99 22.10 9.20 0.65
CA ARG A 99 20.76 9.64 0.24
C ARG A 99 20.74 9.82 -1.29
N VAL A 100 19.68 9.36 -1.96
CA VAL A 100 19.55 9.48 -3.43
C VAL A 100 19.37 10.94 -3.82
N VAL A 101 20.25 11.49 -4.66
CA VAL A 101 20.19 12.89 -5.14
C VAL A 101 19.77 13.03 -6.60
N LEU A 102 20.06 12.05 -7.46
CA LEU A 102 19.68 12.04 -8.87
C LEU A 102 19.35 10.61 -9.31
N THR A 103 18.35 10.48 -10.18
CA THR A 103 18.14 9.26 -10.99
C THR A 103 18.01 9.61 -12.46
N GLY A 104 18.36 8.67 -13.34
CA GLY A 104 18.28 8.89 -14.77
C GLY A 104 18.53 7.63 -15.60
N ILE A 105 18.55 7.81 -16.93
CA ILE A 105 18.98 6.82 -17.91
C ILE A 105 20.31 7.29 -18.50
N SER A 106 21.25 6.36 -18.66
CA SER A 106 22.54 6.58 -19.32
C SER A 106 22.79 5.53 -20.40
N THR A 107 23.68 5.83 -21.34
CA THR A 107 24.25 4.83 -22.25
C THR A 107 25.26 3.95 -21.49
N GLY A 108 25.42 2.70 -21.90
CA GLY A 108 26.45 1.83 -21.33
C GLY A 108 26.63 0.50 -22.07
N GLY A 109 27.80 -0.11 -21.86
CA GLY A 109 28.14 -1.43 -22.39
C GLY A 109 27.55 -2.58 -21.58
N THR A 110 28.24 -3.73 -21.63
CA THR A 110 27.89 -4.91 -20.83
C THR A 110 28.12 -4.68 -19.35
N ARG A 111 27.44 -5.49 -18.50
CA ARG A 111 27.56 -5.44 -17.03
C ARG A 111 29.01 -5.44 -16.55
N THR A 112 29.89 -6.25 -17.13
CA THR A 112 31.32 -6.33 -16.76
C THR A 112 32.09 -5.05 -17.10
N VAL A 113 31.83 -4.46 -18.27
CA VAL A 113 32.48 -3.20 -18.68
C VAL A 113 32.03 -2.05 -17.78
N GLU A 114 30.72 -1.95 -17.52
CA GLU A 114 30.20 -0.86 -16.70
C GLU A 114 30.51 -1.02 -15.21
N GLN A 115 30.58 -2.25 -14.67
CA GLN A 115 31.11 -2.49 -13.31
C GLN A 115 32.58 -2.04 -13.21
N SER A 116 33.40 -2.32 -14.22
CA SER A 116 34.79 -1.85 -14.28
C SER A 116 34.86 -0.31 -14.32
N ASN A 117 33.93 0.36 -15.02
CA ASN A 117 33.82 1.82 -15.03
C ASN A 117 33.45 2.37 -13.66
N VAL A 118 32.45 1.79 -12.98
CA VAL A 118 32.04 2.17 -11.60
C VAL A 118 33.24 2.10 -10.65
N GLU A 119 34.06 1.06 -10.76
CA GLU A 119 35.24 0.84 -9.92
C GLU A 119 36.38 1.85 -10.15
N THR A 120 36.36 2.65 -11.22
CA THR A 120 37.31 3.77 -11.38
C THR A 120 37.00 4.95 -10.45
N PHE A 121 35.75 5.13 -10.04
CA PHE A 121 35.34 6.21 -9.15
C PHE A 121 35.75 5.93 -7.69
N GLY A 122 35.94 6.99 -6.91
CA GLY A 122 36.39 6.92 -5.51
C GLY A 122 35.27 6.49 -4.56
N SER A 123 34.80 7.41 -3.71
CA SER A 123 33.60 7.18 -2.89
C SER A 123 32.29 7.26 -3.69
N ASN A 124 32.35 7.70 -4.95
CA ASN A 124 31.19 7.85 -5.83
C ASN A 124 30.06 8.75 -5.27
N ASN A 125 30.39 9.65 -4.34
CA ASN A 125 29.45 10.58 -3.72
C ASN A 125 29.33 11.83 -4.59
N THR A 126 28.09 12.19 -4.95
CA THR A 126 27.76 13.30 -5.83
C THR A 126 27.65 14.58 -4.99
N PRO A 127 28.63 15.50 -5.07
CA PRO A 127 28.68 16.63 -4.16
C PRO A 127 27.69 17.73 -4.57
N ARG A 128 27.09 18.33 -3.54
CA ARG A 128 26.30 19.55 -3.63
C ARG A 128 27.18 20.73 -4.05
N ILE A 129 26.68 21.60 -4.93
CA ILE A 129 27.34 22.88 -5.26
C ILE A 129 26.34 24.04 -5.29
N SER A 130 26.85 25.28 -5.17
CA SER A 130 26.06 26.52 -5.13
C SER A 130 25.76 27.13 -6.50
N ALA A 131 26.42 26.67 -7.56
CA ALA A 131 26.18 27.08 -8.94
C ALA A 131 25.55 25.93 -9.74
N VAL A 132 24.88 26.24 -10.85
CA VAL A 132 24.39 25.23 -11.80
C VAL A 132 25.58 24.45 -12.37
N SER A 133 25.57 23.12 -12.25
CA SER A 133 26.61 22.25 -12.82
C SER A 133 26.38 21.97 -14.31
N TYR A 134 25.11 21.80 -14.69
CA TYR A 134 24.63 21.55 -16.04
C TYR A 134 23.10 21.70 -16.03
N THR A 135 22.50 21.87 -17.21
CA THR A 135 21.05 21.86 -17.42
C THR A 135 20.69 20.60 -18.21
N SER A 136 19.60 19.93 -17.86
CA SER A 136 19.11 18.73 -18.54
C SER A 136 17.58 18.75 -18.53
N GLU A 137 16.94 18.55 -19.70
CA GLU A 137 15.47 18.50 -19.81
C GLU A 137 14.79 19.76 -19.25
N GLY A 138 15.37 20.94 -19.53
CA GLY A 138 14.90 22.23 -19.00
C GLY A 138 15.17 22.47 -17.50
N MET A 139 15.82 21.53 -16.80
CA MET A 139 16.10 21.62 -15.37
C MET A 139 17.59 21.88 -15.08
N ASP A 140 17.89 22.98 -14.38
CA ASP A 140 19.24 23.24 -13.86
C ASP A 140 19.58 22.28 -12.72
N VAL A 141 20.80 21.75 -12.67
CA VAL A 141 21.22 20.75 -11.67
C VAL A 141 22.36 21.27 -10.79
N TYR A 142 22.11 21.36 -9.48
CA TYR A 142 23.04 21.87 -8.45
C TYR A 142 23.93 20.76 -7.82
N TYR A 143 24.26 19.74 -8.62
CA TYR A 143 25.06 18.58 -8.25
C TYR A 143 26.08 18.28 -9.35
N ARG A 144 27.33 17.96 -9.00
CA ARG A 144 28.38 17.71 -10.03
C ARG A 144 28.11 16.43 -10.81
N GLY A 145 27.96 16.53 -12.13
CA GLY A 145 27.67 15.38 -13.00
C GLY A 145 28.84 14.49 -13.40
N PHE A 146 30.10 14.91 -13.21
CA PHE A 146 31.28 14.28 -13.85
C PHE A 146 32.26 13.59 -12.88
N LEU A 147 31.98 13.58 -11.56
CA LEU A 147 32.85 12.96 -10.54
C LEU A 147 32.32 11.63 -9.99
N THR A 148 31.21 11.14 -10.54
CA THR A 148 30.51 9.94 -10.10
C THR A 148 29.99 9.17 -11.30
N TYR A 149 29.85 7.85 -11.16
CA TYR A 149 29.25 7.01 -12.19
C TYR A 149 27.75 7.29 -12.35
N PRO A 150 27.18 7.16 -13.56
CA PRO A 150 27.86 7.38 -14.85
C PRO A 150 28.22 8.86 -14.97
N ASP A 151 29.29 9.22 -15.67
CA ASP A 151 29.59 10.63 -15.90
C ASP A 151 28.56 11.27 -16.85
N ASN A 152 28.46 12.60 -16.81
CA ASN A 152 27.42 13.31 -17.54
C ASN A 152 27.52 13.26 -19.07
N SER A 153 28.63 12.79 -19.67
CA SER A 153 28.68 12.56 -21.11
C SER A 153 27.87 11.33 -21.55
N LYS A 154 27.57 10.42 -20.62
CA LYS A 154 26.74 9.24 -20.89
C LYS A 154 25.24 9.46 -20.67
N TYR A 155 24.81 10.58 -20.09
CA TYR A 155 23.39 10.79 -19.76
C TYR A 155 22.50 10.81 -21.00
N VAL A 156 21.42 10.04 -20.96
CA VAL A 156 20.37 10.00 -21.99
C VAL A 156 19.15 10.81 -21.55
N LYS A 157 18.69 10.60 -20.30
CA LYS A 157 17.49 11.24 -19.76
C LYS A 157 17.64 11.40 -18.24
N LEU A 158 17.38 12.60 -17.71
CA LEU A 158 17.23 12.81 -16.26
C LEU A 158 15.81 12.46 -15.83
N LEU A 159 15.63 11.83 -14.66
CA LEU A 159 14.35 11.31 -14.17
C LEU A 159 13.89 11.95 -12.86
N SER A 160 14.78 12.11 -11.88
CA SER A 160 14.49 12.85 -10.65
C SER A 160 15.69 13.56 -10.05
N ILE A 161 15.42 14.57 -9.22
CA ILE A 161 16.41 15.28 -8.39
C ILE A 161 15.86 15.45 -6.97
N ASN A 162 16.63 15.07 -5.96
CA ASN A 162 16.28 15.30 -4.55
C ASN A 162 17.27 16.26 -3.89
N TYR A 163 16.73 17.10 -3.03
CA TYR A 163 17.43 18.16 -2.31
C TYR A 163 17.26 17.95 -0.81
N TYR A 164 18.36 18.04 -0.09
CA TYR A 164 18.43 17.90 1.36
C TYR A 164 19.15 19.08 1.96
N ASP A 165 18.93 19.29 3.26
CA ASP A 165 19.65 20.22 4.14
C ASP A 165 19.38 21.71 3.85
N THR A 166 19.41 22.12 2.58
CA THR A 166 19.29 23.50 2.08
C THR A 166 18.47 23.56 0.79
N TYR A 167 17.66 24.60 0.60
CA TYR A 167 16.90 24.79 -0.63
C TYR A 167 17.81 25.21 -1.81
N ALA A 168 17.49 24.74 -3.01
CA ALA A 168 18.17 25.18 -4.23
C ALA A 168 17.64 26.55 -4.68
N PRO A 169 18.49 27.47 -5.19
CA PRO A 169 18.06 28.81 -5.56
C PRO A 169 17.44 28.87 -6.97
N TYR A 170 16.30 28.20 -7.18
CA TYR A 170 15.53 28.33 -8.42
C TYR A 170 14.64 29.56 -8.42
N SER A 171 14.46 30.17 -9.60
CA SER A 171 13.56 31.30 -9.82
C SER A 171 12.07 30.97 -9.67
N PHE A 172 11.71 29.70 -9.80
CA PHE A 172 10.34 29.19 -9.64
C PHE A 172 10.05 28.65 -8.23
N ASN A 173 10.95 28.83 -7.26
CA ASN A 173 10.66 28.46 -5.87
C ASN A 173 9.41 29.21 -5.38
N PRO A 174 8.47 28.54 -4.69
CA PRO A 174 7.36 29.21 -4.04
C PRO A 174 7.88 30.09 -2.88
N ALA A 175 7.06 31.04 -2.44
CA ALA A 175 7.35 31.77 -1.21
C ALA A 175 7.36 30.80 -0.01
N PHE A 176 8.49 30.73 0.69
CA PHE A 176 8.62 29.89 1.89
C PHE A 176 7.84 30.51 3.07
N PRO A 177 6.88 29.80 3.67
CA PRO A 177 6.14 30.31 4.82
C PRO A 177 7.04 30.39 6.05
N THR A 178 6.83 31.42 6.89
CA THR A 178 7.48 31.54 8.20
C THR A 178 6.71 30.80 9.30
N THR A 179 5.41 30.61 9.12
CA THR A 179 4.54 29.79 9.97
C THR A 179 3.53 29.02 9.12
N VAL A 180 3.09 27.86 9.62
CA VAL A 180 1.90 27.14 9.12
C VAL A 180 1.00 26.85 10.31
N SER A 181 -0.29 27.18 10.22
CA SER A 181 -1.26 27.12 11.33
C SER A 181 -0.75 27.75 12.65
N GLY A 182 0.01 28.85 12.53
CA GLY A 182 0.65 29.53 13.67
C GLY A 182 1.93 28.87 14.22
N VAL A 183 2.27 27.66 13.80
CA VAL A 183 3.49 26.95 14.18
C VAL A 183 4.69 27.47 13.36
N PRO A 184 5.83 27.83 13.97
CA PRO A 184 7.02 28.26 13.24
C PRO A 184 7.61 27.18 12.33
N VAL A 185 7.92 27.56 11.09
CA VAL A 185 8.62 26.71 10.11
C VAL A 185 10.12 26.83 10.32
N ILE A 186 10.85 25.72 10.36
CA ILE A 186 12.32 25.74 10.44
C ILE A 186 12.96 26.06 9.08
N THR A 187 14.03 26.83 9.10
CA THR A 187 14.78 27.25 7.91
C THR A 187 16.06 26.42 7.72
N ASP A 188 16.76 26.61 6.61
CA ASP A 188 18.08 26.00 6.37
C ASP A 188 19.23 26.73 7.08
N ASN A 189 19.03 28.01 7.39
CA ASN A 189 20.01 28.84 8.07
C ASN A 189 20.05 28.63 9.60
N SER A 190 21.09 27.95 10.09
CA SER A 190 21.32 27.74 11.52
C SER A 190 21.97 28.92 12.28
N THR A 191 22.14 30.11 11.69
CA THR A 191 22.79 31.24 12.42
C THR A 191 21.88 31.96 13.42
N GLY A 192 20.58 31.66 13.45
CA GLY A 192 19.60 32.23 14.40
C GLY A 192 18.82 31.19 15.22
N SER A 193 19.09 29.90 15.03
CA SER A 193 18.35 28.79 15.64
C SER A 193 19.26 27.57 15.79
N ASN A 194 19.12 26.83 16.90
CA ASN A 194 19.77 25.53 17.10
C ASN A 194 19.12 24.39 16.27
N ILE A 195 18.00 24.68 15.59
CA ILE A 195 17.21 23.74 14.79
C ILE A 195 17.10 24.30 13.36
N SER A 196 17.42 23.48 12.36
CA SER A 196 17.37 23.83 10.94
C SER A 196 17.05 22.60 10.10
N THR A 197 16.79 22.74 8.79
CA THR A 197 16.47 21.62 7.89
C THR A 197 17.62 20.64 7.60
N LYS A 198 18.73 20.69 8.35
CA LYS A 198 19.86 19.77 8.20
C LYS A 198 19.44 18.33 8.48
N SER A 199 19.85 17.42 7.60
CA SER A 199 19.46 16.01 7.52
C SER A 199 18.08 15.74 6.92
N LEU A 200 17.25 16.76 6.66
CA LEU A 200 15.89 16.61 6.13
C LEU A 200 15.83 16.79 4.61
N ALA A 201 14.86 16.13 3.97
CA ALA A 201 14.57 16.32 2.54
C ALA A 201 13.70 17.58 2.37
N VAL A 202 14.14 18.53 1.55
CA VAL A 202 13.50 19.85 1.41
C VAL A 202 12.82 20.07 0.07
N MET A 203 13.30 19.39 -0.99
CA MET A 203 12.70 19.45 -2.32
C MET A 203 12.87 18.12 -3.07
N SER A 204 11.88 17.72 -3.85
CA SER A 204 11.94 16.54 -4.72
C SER A 204 11.30 16.87 -6.07
N PHE A 205 12.09 16.80 -7.13
CA PHE A 205 11.66 17.11 -8.49
C PHE A 205 11.61 15.82 -9.29
N VAL A 206 10.44 15.53 -9.87
CA VAL A 206 10.18 14.30 -10.61
C VAL A 206 9.72 14.69 -12.00
N LYS A 207 10.42 14.18 -13.01
CA LYS A 207 10.09 14.42 -14.40
C LYS A 207 8.99 13.48 -14.87
N ASN A 208 8.23 13.89 -15.86
CA ASN A 208 7.36 13.04 -16.65
C ASN A 208 8.22 12.20 -17.61
N ILE A 209 7.79 10.97 -17.91
CA ILE A 209 8.56 10.03 -18.74
C ILE A 209 8.36 10.35 -20.23
N GLU A 210 7.10 10.58 -20.64
CA GLU A 210 6.70 10.67 -22.05
C GLU A 210 6.74 12.09 -22.65
N ASP A 211 6.64 13.16 -21.85
CA ASP A 211 6.59 14.56 -22.33
C ASP A 211 7.67 15.49 -21.72
N ASP A 212 8.55 14.97 -20.86
CA ASP A 212 9.68 15.67 -20.23
C ASP A 212 9.35 16.90 -19.35
N ASN A 213 8.07 17.15 -19.04
CA ASN A 213 7.65 18.16 -18.07
C ASN A 213 7.98 17.76 -16.62
N TRP A 214 7.91 18.68 -15.66
CA TRP A 214 8.41 18.46 -14.28
C TRP A 214 7.40 18.82 -13.19
N THR A 215 7.13 17.88 -12.29
CA THR A 215 6.50 18.13 -10.99
C THR A 215 7.57 18.48 -9.94
N LYS A 216 7.32 19.48 -9.09
CA LYS A 216 8.36 20.09 -8.23
C LYS A 216 7.82 20.26 -6.81
N ASN A 217 8.23 19.36 -5.92
CA ASN A 217 7.75 19.30 -4.54
C ASN A 217 8.70 20.04 -3.59
N TYR A 218 8.11 20.70 -2.59
CA TYR A 218 8.76 21.39 -1.48
C TYR A 218 8.10 20.94 -0.17
N THR A 219 8.87 20.86 0.91
CA THR A 219 8.43 20.28 2.19
C THR A 219 8.82 21.17 3.36
N TRP A 220 7.87 21.48 4.26
CA TRP A 220 8.06 22.38 5.39
C TRP A 220 7.86 21.69 6.74
N TYR A 221 8.76 21.97 7.66
CA TYR A 221 8.89 21.26 8.93
C TYR A 221 8.67 22.20 10.12
N ASP A 222 8.08 21.67 11.19
CA ASP A 222 7.99 22.36 12.49
C ASP A 222 9.30 22.31 13.28
N THR A 223 9.30 22.94 14.46
CA THR A 223 10.45 22.95 15.38
C THR A 223 10.77 21.58 16.01
N LYS A 224 9.95 20.55 15.81
CA LYS A 224 10.24 19.15 16.16
C LYS A 224 10.76 18.34 14.96
N GLY A 225 10.86 18.92 13.77
CA GLY A 225 11.23 18.21 12.54
C GLY A 225 10.11 17.32 11.97
N ARG A 226 8.84 17.56 12.36
CA ARG A 226 7.66 16.93 11.75
C ARG A 226 7.16 17.80 10.60
N VAL A 227 6.56 17.22 9.58
CA VAL A 227 6.04 18.04 8.47
C VAL A 227 4.64 18.57 8.74
N ILE A 228 4.53 19.87 8.49
CA ILE A 228 3.32 20.67 8.68
C ILE A 228 2.85 21.29 7.37
N GLY A 229 3.57 21.11 6.27
CA GLY A 229 3.04 21.41 4.95
C GLY A 229 3.96 21.06 3.79
N SER A 230 3.39 21.11 2.59
CA SER A 230 4.03 20.82 1.32
C SER A 230 3.52 21.76 0.22
N HIS A 231 4.29 21.87 -0.86
CA HIS A 231 3.89 22.57 -2.08
C HIS A 231 4.39 21.78 -3.28
N SER A 232 3.48 21.30 -4.12
CA SER A 232 3.73 20.58 -5.38
C SER A 232 3.41 21.53 -6.52
N ILE A 233 4.41 22.06 -7.23
CA ILE A 233 4.16 22.73 -8.52
C ILE A 233 4.00 21.62 -9.56
N ASN A 234 2.80 21.53 -10.14
CA ASN A 234 2.45 20.46 -11.06
C ASN A 234 3.11 20.66 -12.45
N HIS A 235 3.03 19.64 -13.30
CA HIS A 235 3.66 19.64 -14.62
C HIS A 235 3.05 20.64 -15.63
N LEU A 236 1.90 21.25 -15.33
CA LEU A 236 1.23 22.28 -16.12
C LEU A 236 1.50 23.71 -15.60
N GLY A 237 2.16 23.85 -14.44
CA GLY A 237 2.56 25.12 -13.84
C GLY A 237 1.61 25.67 -12.76
N GLY A 238 0.48 25.02 -12.48
CA GLY A 238 -0.28 25.25 -11.24
C GLY A 238 0.34 24.53 -10.05
N TYR A 239 -0.39 24.42 -8.94
CA TYR A 239 0.11 23.76 -7.74
C TYR A 239 -0.96 23.04 -6.91
N THR A 240 -0.50 22.12 -6.06
CA THR A 240 -1.22 21.63 -4.88
C THR A 240 -0.38 21.95 -3.65
N LYS A 241 -0.95 22.66 -2.67
CA LYS A 241 -0.28 23.03 -1.42
C LYS A 241 -1.09 22.46 -0.26
N THR A 242 -0.49 21.62 0.57
CA THR A 242 -1.14 21.08 1.76
C THR A 242 -0.50 21.65 3.02
N GLU A 243 -1.31 22.01 4.00
CA GLU A 243 -0.90 22.56 5.30
C GLU A 243 -1.63 21.78 6.40
N SER A 244 -0.99 21.47 7.52
CA SER A 244 -1.58 20.65 8.58
C SER A 244 -1.28 21.18 9.97
N GLU A 245 -2.32 21.26 10.79
CA GLU A 245 -2.20 21.44 12.24
C GLU A 245 -2.09 20.06 12.89
N LEU A 246 -0.98 19.81 13.59
CA LEU A 246 -0.71 18.54 14.27
C LEU A 246 -0.82 18.70 15.78
N ASP A 247 -1.37 17.69 16.44
CA ASP A 247 -1.42 17.60 17.90
C ASP A 247 0.00 17.37 18.51
N PHE A 248 0.08 17.05 19.80
CA PHE A 248 1.39 16.73 20.40
C PHE A 248 2.01 15.45 19.84
N ALA A 249 1.20 14.41 19.61
CA ALA A 249 1.63 13.10 19.12
C ALA A 249 2.03 13.10 17.64
N GLY A 250 1.59 14.09 16.84
CA GLY A 250 1.81 14.13 15.40
C GLY A 250 0.59 13.73 14.57
N VAL A 251 -0.58 13.57 15.20
CA VAL A 251 -1.87 13.28 14.57
C VAL A 251 -2.45 14.60 14.00
N PRO A 252 -3.00 14.62 12.77
CA PRO A 252 -3.53 15.84 12.18
C PRO A 252 -4.89 16.20 12.78
N GLN A 253 -5.03 17.40 13.31
CA GLN A 253 -6.32 17.93 13.78
C GLN A 253 -7.05 18.68 12.66
N GLN A 254 -6.29 19.32 11.77
CA GLN A 254 -6.78 19.96 10.57
C GLN A 254 -5.79 19.76 9.42
N ALA A 255 -6.30 19.54 8.22
CA ALA A 255 -5.55 19.64 6.97
C ALA A 255 -6.23 20.65 6.03
N ILE A 256 -5.46 21.49 5.36
CA ILE A 256 -5.94 22.39 4.32
C ILE A 256 -5.16 22.14 3.05
N THR A 257 -5.85 21.74 1.98
CA THR A 257 -5.28 21.56 0.64
C THR A 257 -5.76 22.68 -0.27
N ARG A 258 -4.84 23.36 -0.94
CA ARG A 258 -5.09 24.43 -1.90
C ARG A 258 -4.62 23.99 -3.27
N HIS A 259 -5.49 24.03 -4.26
CA HIS A 259 -5.21 23.48 -5.58
C HIS A 259 -5.50 24.49 -6.71
N LYS A 260 -4.61 24.48 -7.69
CA LYS A 260 -4.74 25.12 -9.00
C LYS A 260 -4.18 24.19 -10.08
N ARG A 261 -4.91 24.04 -11.18
CA ARG A 261 -4.40 23.31 -12.36
C ARG A 261 -3.33 24.11 -13.10
N LEU A 262 -3.64 25.36 -13.49
CA LEU A 262 -2.69 26.37 -13.97
C LEU A 262 -2.55 27.50 -12.94
N ASP A 263 -1.44 28.22 -12.89
CA ASP A 263 -1.30 29.37 -11.97
C ASP A 263 -2.36 30.47 -12.22
N SER A 264 -2.85 30.61 -13.45
CA SER A 264 -3.95 31.51 -13.81
C SER A 264 -5.32 31.09 -13.28
N ASP A 265 -5.49 29.84 -12.86
CA ASP A 265 -6.79 29.30 -12.48
C ASP A 265 -7.21 29.76 -11.08
N ALA A 266 -8.51 29.75 -10.82
CA ALA A 266 -9.05 29.99 -9.49
C ALA A 266 -8.58 28.91 -8.52
N GLU A 267 -8.09 29.31 -7.35
CA GLU A 267 -7.72 28.36 -6.29
C GLU A 267 -8.97 27.65 -5.75
N LYS A 268 -8.88 26.33 -5.61
CA LYS A 268 -9.80 25.52 -4.82
C LYS A 268 -9.22 25.22 -3.46
N VAL A 269 -10.01 25.39 -2.41
CA VAL A 269 -9.60 25.14 -1.03
C VAL A 269 -10.42 23.98 -0.47
N ILE A 270 -9.73 22.94 -0.02
CA ILE A 270 -10.30 21.82 0.72
C ILE A 270 -9.84 21.96 2.16
N THR A 271 -10.77 21.97 3.11
CA THR A 271 -10.47 22.02 4.55
C THR A 271 -11.06 20.79 5.23
N GLU A 272 -10.19 19.99 5.83
CA GLU A 272 -10.53 18.77 6.53
C GLU A 272 -10.22 18.93 8.02
N ASN A 273 -11.14 18.47 8.88
CA ASN A 273 -10.96 18.53 10.33
C ASN A 273 -11.24 17.17 10.95
N PHE A 274 -10.36 16.77 11.85
CA PHE A 274 -10.38 15.44 12.47
C PHE A 274 -10.54 15.59 13.97
N THR A 275 -11.39 14.75 14.58
CA THR A 275 -11.43 14.60 16.04
C THR A 275 -11.16 13.16 16.40
N TYR A 276 -10.50 12.96 17.53
CA TYR A 276 -10.09 11.64 18.02
C TYR A 276 -10.55 11.46 19.45
N ASP A 277 -10.69 10.22 19.89
CA ASP A 277 -10.85 9.92 21.31
C ASP A 277 -9.52 10.03 22.07
N HIS A 278 -9.58 9.91 23.39
CA HIS A 278 -8.41 9.88 24.29
C HIS A 278 -7.35 8.82 23.96
N GLN A 279 -7.69 7.87 23.09
CA GLN A 279 -6.83 6.80 22.67
C GLN A 279 -6.07 7.17 21.38
N ASN A 280 -6.63 8.05 20.53
CA ASN A 280 -6.25 8.38 19.12
C ASN A 280 -7.00 7.58 18.04
N ARG A 281 -8.21 7.07 18.31
CA ARG A 281 -9.10 6.55 17.26
C ARG A 281 -9.91 7.69 16.64
N LEU A 282 -10.03 7.73 15.32
CA LEU A 282 -10.77 8.78 14.59
C LEU A 282 -12.26 8.74 14.95
N LEU A 283 -12.79 9.78 15.58
CA LEU A 283 -14.21 9.91 15.93
C LEU A 283 -15.01 10.64 14.86
N THR A 284 -14.49 11.72 14.29
CA THR A 284 -15.16 12.44 13.19
C THR A 284 -14.17 12.94 12.17
N HIS A 285 -14.51 12.82 10.89
CA HIS A 285 -13.81 13.46 9.77
C HIS A 285 -14.79 14.39 9.07
N LYS A 286 -14.46 15.68 9.08
CA LYS A 286 -15.22 16.73 8.42
C LYS A 286 -14.50 17.17 7.15
N HIS A 287 -15.24 17.51 6.11
CA HIS A 287 -14.72 18.02 4.86
C HIS A 287 -15.49 19.28 4.43
N GLN A 288 -14.79 20.23 3.83
CA GLN A 288 -15.35 21.48 3.34
C GLN A 288 -14.65 21.88 2.05
N VAL A 289 -15.43 22.30 1.05
CA VAL A 289 -14.93 22.81 -0.24
C VAL A 289 -15.21 24.31 -0.32
N ASP A 290 -14.17 25.10 -0.58
CA ASP A 290 -14.18 26.56 -0.60
C ASP A 290 -14.90 27.16 0.63
N ASN A 291 -16.07 27.76 0.45
CA ASN A 291 -16.91 28.31 1.52
C ASN A 291 -18.27 27.57 1.64
N ASN A 292 -18.39 26.36 1.07
CA ASN A 292 -19.59 25.54 1.17
C ASN A 292 -19.84 25.08 2.63
N PRO A 293 -21.04 24.58 2.95
CA PRO A 293 -21.30 23.95 4.25
C PRO A 293 -20.28 22.85 4.57
N VAL A 294 -19.92 22.75 5.86
CA VAL A 294 -19.09 21.66 6.37
C VAL A 294 -19.91 20.37 6.42
N GLU A 295 -19.39 19.32 5.82
CA GLU A 295 -20.00 17.99 5.79
C GLU A 295 -19.21 17.05 6.72
N TYR A 296 -19.90 16.17 7.43
CA TYR A 296 -19.27 15.04 8.12
C TYR A 296 -19.17 13.90 7.12
N LEU A 297 -17.96 13.57 6.65
CA LEU A 297 -17.76 12.38 5.84
C LEU A 297 -18.06 11.14 6.67
N THR A 298 -17.39 11.02 7.82
CA THR A 298 -17.59 9.91 8.77
C THR A 298 -17.71 10.40 10.22
N GLN A 299 -18.54 9.68 10.99
CA GLN A 299 -18.64 9.75 12.44
C GLN A 299 -18.63 8.30 12.99
N ASN A 300 -17.56 7.93 13.68
CA ASN A 300 -17.24 6.56 14.05
C ASN A 300 -17.50 6.27 15.54
N GLU A 301 -18.05 5.08 15.80
CA GLU A 301 -18.18 4.46 17.12
C GLU A 301 -17.40 3.14 17.13
N TYR A 302 -16.60 2.91 18.17
CA TYR A 302 -15.78 1.71 18.33
C TYR A 302 -16.30 0.84 19.47
N ASN A 303 -16.06 -0.47 19.38
CA ASN A 303 -16.28 -1.38 20.51
C ASN A 303 -15.10 -1.33 21.52
N GLU A 304 -15.23 -2.06 22.62
CA GLU A 304 -14.21 -2.17 23.67
C GLU A 304 -12.89 -2.80 23.18
N LEU A 305 -12.89 -3.47 22.02
CA LEU A 305 -11.71 -4.08 21.38
C LEU A 305 -11.07 -3.16 20.32
N SER A 306 -11.47 -1.88 20.25
CA SER A 306 -10.99 -0.92 19.24
C SER A 306 -11.22 -1.38 17.79
N GLN A 307 -12.32 -2.07 17.54
CA GLN A 307 -12.84 -2.32 16.19
C GLN A 307 -13.97 -1.31 15.89
N LEU A 308 -14.05 -0.84 14.65
CA LEU A 308 -15.15 0.01 14.20
C LEU A 308 -16.46 -0.77 14.33
N LYS A 309 -17.42 -0.25 15.11
CA LYS A 309 -18.71 -0.89 15.42
C LYS A 309 -19.85 -0.26 14.63
N ASN A 310 -19.89 1.06 14.57
CA ASN A 310 -20.83 1.81 13.77
C ASN A 310 -20.11 2.99 13.09
N LYS A 311 -20.48 3.28 11.86
CA LYS A 311 -20.06 4.48 11.12
C LYS A 311 -21.27 5.20 10.56
N LYS A 312 -21.46 6.47 10.89
CA LYS A 312 -22.44 7.34 10.21
C LYS A 312 -21.75 8.08 9.08
N VAL A 313 -22.30 7.95 7.88
CA VAL A 313 -21.71 8.49 6.64
C VAL A 313 -22.54 9.66 6.13
N GLY A 314 -21.88 10.77 5.82
CA GLY A 314 -22.47 11.99 5.29
C GLY A 314 -23.29 12.82 6.29
N GLY A 315 -23.76 13.99 5.86
CA GLY A 315 -24.63 14.89 6.61
C GLY A 315 -23.89 16.03 7.31
N THR A 316 -24.62 17.09 7.67
CA THR A 316 -24.07 18.37 8.18
C THR A 316 -24.09 18.50 9.71
N SER A 317 -24.52 17.48 10.46
CA SER A 317 -24.77 17.56 11.90
C SER A 317 -24.21 16.36 12.67
N LEU A 318 -23.55 16.64 13.80
CA LEU A 318 -23.03 15.61 14.69
C LEU A 318 -24.17 14.74 15.26
N GLY A 319 -23.98 13.43 15.26
CA GLY A 319 -24.95 12.43 15.71
C GLY A 319 -25.89 11.91 14.60
N SER A 320 -25.99 12.63 13.48
CA SER A 320 -26.85 12.29 12.33
C SER A 320 -26.00 11.97 11.10
N GLY A 321 -26.40 10.94 10.34
CA GLY A 321 -25.79 10.60 9.05
C GLY A 321 -26.84 10.37 7.97
N LEU A 322 -26.43 10.43 6.70
CA LEU A 322 -27.27 10.00 5.57
C LEU A 322 -27.47 8.48 5.59
N GLN A 323 -26.43 7.75 6.00
CA GLN A 323 -26.46 6.32 6.26
C GLN A 323 -25.76 5.97 7.56
N SER A 324 -26.04 4.79 8.09
CA SER A 324 -25.43 4.25 9.31
C SER A 324 -25.00 2.81 9.05
N VAL A 325 -23.69 2.58 9.03
CA VAL A 325 -23.06 1.30 8.70
C VAL A 325 -22.67 0.58 9.97
N ASP A 326 -23.32 -0.55 10.26
CA ASP A 326 -23.00 -1.40 11.41
C ASP A 326 -22.04 -2.50 11.00
N TYR A 327 -21.02 -2.74 11.82
CA TYR A 327 -20.03 -3.80 11.60
C TYR A 327 -20.10 -4.84 12.71
N ALA A 328 -20.07 -6.12 12.32
CA ALA A 328 -19.97 -7.23 13.26
C ALA A 328 -18.74 -8.07 12.96
N TYR A 329 -18.19 -8.70 14.00
CA TYR A 329 -16.99 -9.53 13.95
C TYR A 329 -17.21 -10.83 14.73
N ASN A 330 -16.45 -11.87 14.39
CA ASN A 330 -16.37 -13.08 15.23
C ASN A 330 -15.30 -12.94 16.33
N ILE A 331 -15.19 -13.95 17.20
CA ILE A 331 -14.21 -13.98 18.30
C ILE A 331 -12.73 -14.02 17.86
N ARG A 332 -12.43 -14.17 16.56
CA ARG A 332 -11.09 -14.11 15.96
C ARG A 332 -10.82 -12.76 15.29
N GLY A 333 -11.70 -11.78 15.47
CA GLY A 333 -11.60 -10.46 14.85
C GLY A 333 -12.00 -10.40 13.38
N TRP A 334 -12.37 -11.51 12.73
CA TRP A 334 -12.79 -11.48 11.32
C TRP A 334 -14.17 -10.83 11.19
N MET A 335 -14.31 -9.92 10.23
CA MET A 335 -15.58 -9.26 9.96
C MET A 335 -16.60 -10.29 9.45
N THR A 336 -17.80 -10.28 10.04
CA THR A 336 -18.92 -11.17 9.69
C THR A 336 -20.11 -10.43 9.11
N LYS A 337 -20.28 -9.13 9.38
CA LYS A 337 -21.34 -8.30 8.75
C LYS A 337 -20.90 -6.87 8.47
N ILE A 338 -21.44 -6.32 7.38
CA ILE A 338 -21.57 -4.89 7.08
C ILE A 338 -23.07 -4.66 6.87
N ASN A 339 -23.77 -4.12 7.87
CA ASN A 339 -25.24 -4.14 8.02
C ASN A 339 -25.83 -5.56 7.98
N ASP A 340 -27.15 -5.69 8.19
CA ASP A 340 -27.82 -6.99 8.08
C ASP A 340 -28.51 -7.14 6.71
N PRO A 341 -28.04 -7.99 5.79
CA PRO A 341 -28.70 -8.21 4.51
C PRO A 341 -30.10 -8.80 4.66
N ALA A 342 -30.42 -9.46 5.79
CA ALA A 342 -31.76 -9.98 6.05
C ALA A 342 -32.79 -8.88 6.35
N ASN A 343 -32.37 -7.72 6.87
CA ASN A 343 -33.24 -6.58 7.12
C ASN A 343 -32.44 -5.26 7.08
N LEU A 344 -32.58 -4.54 5.96
CA LEU A 344 -31.81 -3.33 5.70
C LEU A 344 -32.23 -2.13 6.59
N ASN A 345 -33.46 -2.05 7.10
CA ASN A 345 -33.95 -0.92 7.92
C ASN A 345 -33.52 0.48 7.37
N ASP A 346 -34.03 0.85 6.19
CA ASP A 346 -33.73 2.09 5.45
C ASP A 346 -32.27 2.26 4.97
N LYS A 347 -31.43 1.24 5.09
CA LYS A 347 -30.07 1.22 4.54
C LYS A 347 -30.04 0.78 3.08
N LEU A 348 -29.10 1.30 2.30
CA LEU A 348 -28.98 0.98 0.87
C LEU A 348 -28.24 -0.33 0.59
N PHE A 349 -27.50 -0.88 1.56
CA PHE A 349 -26.68 -2.08 1.36
C PHE A 349 -26.49 -2.88 2.66
N GLY A 350 -26.41 -4.21 2.54
CA GLY A 350 -26.00 -5.12 3.60
C GLY A 350 -25.29 -6.35 3.07
N TYR A 351 -24.36 -6.89 3.86
CA TYR A 351 -23.43 -7.95 3.50
C TYR A 351 -23.08 -8.82 4.72
N GLU A 352 -23.23 -10.14 4.64
CA GLU A 352 -22.89 -11.10 5.70
C GLU A 352 -21.89 -12.14 5.17
N MET A 353 -20.75 -12.29 5.86
CA MET A 353 -19.69 -13.27 5.55
C MET A 353 -19.75 -14.45 6.52
N LYS A 354 -19.76 -15.66 5.99
CA LYS A 354 -19.82 -16.92 6.76
C LYS A 354 -18.55 -17.71 6.55
N TYR A 355 -17.92 -18.13 7.64
CA TYR A 355 -16.66 -18.87 7.64
C TYR A 355 -16.90 -20.31 8.10
N VAL A 356 -17.35 -20.48 9.35
CA VAL A 356 -17.57 -21.81 9.97
C VAL A 356 -19.03 -22.26 9.92
N ASN A 357 -19.93 -21.38 9.48
CA ASN A 357 -21.39 -21.51 9.56
C ASN A 357 -22.12 -21.10 8.24
N PRO A 358 -21.67 -21.58 7.05
CA PRO A 358 -22.41 -21.38 5.80
C PRO A 358 -23.78 -22.09 5.82
N ALA A 359 -24.61 -21.78 4.82
CA ALA A 359 -25.96 -22.33 4.70
C ALA A 359 -25.99 -23.77 4.17
N SER A 360 -25.16 -24.12 3.18
CA SER A 360 -25.16 -25.47 2.57
C SER A 360 -23.78 -26.16 2.51
N THR A 361 -22.68 -25.41 2.54
CA THR A 361 -21.31 -25.95 2.41
C THR A 361 -20.69 -26.38 3.76
N GLY A 362 -19.50 -26.99 3.72
CA GLY A 362 -18.73 -27.31 4.93
C GLY A 362 -17.91 -26.11 5.41
N GLY A 363 -18.11 -25.70 6.66
CA GLY A 363 -17.39 -24.58 7.29
C GLY A 363 -15.86 -24.69 7.19
N ARG A 364 -15.19 -23.54 7.07
CA ARG A 364 -13.74 -23.38 6.98
C ARG A 364 -13.21 -22.65 8.22
N TYR A 365 -12.21 -23.25 8.86
CA TYR A 365 -11.59 -22.75 10.09
C TYR A 365 -10.26 -22.01 9.86
N ASN A 366 -9.82 -21.91 8.60
CA ASN A 366 -8.52 -21.36 8.18
C ASN A 366 -8.58 -19.90 7.70
N GLY A 367 -9.74 -19.23 7.77
CA GLY A 367 -9.93 -17.85 7.31
C GLY A 367 -10.69 -17.72 6.00
N ASN A 368 -10.83 -18.79 5.20
CA ASN A 368 -11.60 -18.72 3.96
C ASN A 368 -13.09 -18.43 4.24
N ILE A 369 -13.63 -17.46 3.52
CA ILE A 369 -15.07 -17.20 3.48
C ILE A 369 -15.75 -18.33 2.68
N THR A 370 -16.72 -19.00 3.29
CA THR A 370 -17.46 -20.13 2.68
C THR A 370 -18.73 -19.70 1.96
N SER A 371 -19.35 -18.61 2.38
CA SER A 371 -20.45 -17.99 1.67
C SER A 371 -20.59 -16.52 2.04
N VAL A 372 -21.12 -15.72 1.12
CA VAL A 372 -21.54 -14.34 1.39
C VAL A 372 -22.98 -14.14 0.98
N ASP A 373 -23.74 -13.47 1.85
CA ASP A 373 -25.12 -13.06 1.59
C ASP A 373 -25.17 -11.53 1.47
N TRP A 374 -25.83 -10.98 0.45
CA TRP A 374 -25.94 -9.53 0.32
C TRP A 374 -27.27 -9.07 -0.26
N LYS A 375 -27.63 -7.82 0.08
CA LYS A 375 -28.85 -7.16 -0.36
C LYS A 375 -28.55 -5.69 -0.63
N LYS A 376 -29.06 -5.14 -1.73
CA LYS A 376 -28.94 -3.72 -2.09
C LYS A 376 -30.31 -3.13 -2.37
N SER A 377 -30.58 -1.93 -1.88
CA SER A 377 -31.81 -1.17 -2.15
C SER A 377 -31.46 -0.02 -3.09
N ILE A 378 -31.80 -0.19 -4.37
CA ILE A 378 -31.57 0.82 -5.41
C ILE A 378 -32.67 1.90 -5.40
N THR A 379 -33.93 1.49 -5.16
CA THR A 379 -35.04 2.39 -4.85
C THR A 379 -35.38 2.28 -3.36
N PRO A 380 -35.22 3.34 -2.56
CA PRO A 380 -35.56 3.31 -1.13
C PRO A 380 -37.04 2.97 -0.90
N GLY A 381 -37.28 1.85 -0.21
CA GLY A 381 -38.63 1.35 0.11
C GLY A 381 -39.21 0.31 -0.86
N GLU A 382 -38.49 -0.08 -1.91
CA GLU A 382 -38.86 -1.23 -2.74
C GLU A 382 -38.26 -2.55 -2.22
N GLU A 383 -38.94 -3.66 -2.51
CA GLU A 383 -38.41 -4.99 -2.22
C GLU A 383 -37.12 -5.24 -3.01
N SER A 384 -36.10 -5.73 -2.32
CA SER A 384 -34.78 -5.99 -2.88
C SER A 384 -34.47 -7.49 -2.89
N THR A 385 -33.68 -7.96 -3.84
CA THR A 385 -33.33 -9.38 -3.95
C THR A 385 -32.16 -9.72 -3.04
N LEU A 386 -32.37 -10.62 -2.06
CA LEU A 386 -31.28 -11.26 -1.33
C LEU A 386 -30.51 -12.18 -2.29
N ARG A 387 -29.20 -12.01 -2.32
CA ARG A 387 -28.25 -12.76 -3.15
C ARG A 387 -27.30 -13.53 -2.25
N ARG A 388 -26.81 -14.67 -2.72
CA ARG A 388 -25.80 -15.49 -2.05
C ARG A 388 -24.78 -16.00 -3.05
N TYR A 389 -23.51 -16.01 -2.63
CA TYR A 389 -22.47 -16.88 -3.19
C TYR A 389 -22.06 -17.92 -2.16
N GLU A 390 -21.82 -19.15 -2.61
CA GLU A 390 -21.14 -20.20 -1.83
C GLU A 390 -19.84 -20.59 -2.55
N TYR A 391 -18.73 -20.64 -1.81
CA TYR A 391 -17.38 -20.76 -2.36
C TYR A 391 -16.73 -22.11 -2.02
N ASN A 392 -16.11 -22.73 -3.03
CA ASN A 392 -15.24 -23.89 -2.87
C ASN A 392 -13.79 -23.55 -3.22
N TYR A 393 -12.87 -24.26 -2.58
CA TYR A 393 -11.43 -24.06 -2.71
C TYR A 393 -10.71 -25.40 -2.83
N ASP A 394 -9.58 -25.40 -3.55
CA ASP A 394 -8.66 -26.53 -3.57
C ASP A 394 -7.78 -26.60 -2.30
N PRO A 395 -6.97 -27.66 -2.10
CA PRO A 395 -6.10 -27.79 -0.92
C PRO A 395 -5.02 -26.71 -0.77
N LEU A 396 -4.79 -25.88 -1.79
CA LEU A 396 -3.88 -24.72 -1.75
C LEU A 396 -4.62 -23.40 -1.47
N ASN A 397 -5.89 -23.47 -1.07
CA ASN A 397 -6.79 -22.34 -0.83
C ASN A 397 -7.10 -21.48 -2.08
N ARG A 398 -6.95 -22.02 -3.29
CA ARG A 398 -7.32 -21.34 -4.54
C ARG A 398 -8.81 -21.57 -4.85
N LEU A 399 -9.52 -20.55 -5.31
CA LEU A 399 -10.96 -20.57 -5.57
C LEU A 399 -11.28 -21.50 -6.75
N THR A 400 -12.06 -22.56 -6.53
CA THR A 400 -12.43 -23.50 -7.60
C THR A 400 -13.83 -23.26 -8.15
N GLU A 401 -14.71 -22.69 -7.33
CA GLU A 401 -16.12 -22.48 -7.68
C GLU A 401 -16.74 -21.41 -6.77
N ALA A 402 -17.60 -20.59 -7.37
CA ALA A 402 -18.55 -19.70 -6.72
C ALA A 402 -19.94 -20.00 -7.28
N SER A 403 -20.80 -20.61 -6.45
CA SER A 403 -22.18 -20.92 -6.79
C SER A 403 -23.12 -19.83 -6.30
N PHE A 404 -23.84 -19.21 -7.23
CA PHE A 404 -24.77 -18.12 -6.95
C PHE A 404 -26.19 -18.64 -6.69
N SER A 405 -26.92 -17.93 -5.84
CA SER A 405 -28.35 -18.13 -5.62
C SER A 405 -29.04 -16.84 -5.17
N THR A 406 -30.36 -16.80 -5.30
CA THR A 406 -31.20 -15.75 -4.72
C THR A 406 -32.17 -16.38 -3.71
N PRO A 407 -31.75 -16.60 -2.44
CA PRO A 407 -32.41 -17.53 -1.52
C PRO A 407 -33.93 -17.34 -1.33
N ASP A 408 -34.40 -16.08 -1.37
CA ASP A 408 -35.81 -15.73 -1.14
C ASP A 408 -36.66 -15.73 -2.44
N SER A 409 -36.08 -16.05 -3.59
CA SER A 409 -36.76 -16.08 -4.89
C SER A 409 -37.57 -17.37 -5.11
N ALA A 410 -38.54 -17.33 -6.03
CA ALA A 410 -39.31 -18.52 -6.43
C ALA A 410 -38.45 -19.65 -7.02
N VAL A 411 -37.26 -19.32 -7.57
CA VAL A 411 -36.22 -20.28 -7.97
C VAL A 411 -34.91 -19.86 -7.28
N PRO A 412 -34.60 -20.36 -6.08
CA PRO A 412 -33.44 -19.93 -5.32
C PRO A 412 -32.11 -20.24 -6.02
N THR A 413 -31.94 -21.49 -6.47
CA THR A 413 -30.76 -21.97 -7.19
C THR A 413 -30.97 -21.79 -8.70
N ASN A 414 -30.90 -20.54 -9.16
CA ASN A 414 -31.07 -20.18 -10.57
C ASN A 414 -29.79 -20.40 -11.42
N GLY A 415 -28.61 -20.46 -10.79
CA GLY A 415 -27.31 -20.67 -11.45
C GLY A 415 -26.87 -19.52 -12.37
N PHE A 416 -27.46 -18.33 -12.23
CA PHE A 416 -26.96 -17.11 -12.88
C PHE A 416 -25.66 -16.67 -12.21
N PHE A 417 -24.70 -16.10 -12.91
CA PHE A 417 -23.46 -15.58 -12.30
C PHE A 417 -22.58 -16.62 -11.59
N ASN A 418 -22.72 -17.92 -11.90
CA ASN A 418 -21.76 -18.91 -11.38
C ASN A 418 -20.39 -18.68 -12.04
N GLU A 419 -19.33 -18.91 -11.28
CA GLU A 419 -17.96 -18.94 -11.78
C GLU A 419 -17.26 -20.22 -11.30
N GLN A 420 -16.61 -20.95 -12.21
CA GLN A 420 -15.83 -22.16 -11.88
C GLN A 420 -14.46 -22.06 -12.56
N VAL A 421 -13.40 -22.43 -11.84
CA VAL A 421 -12.00 -22.23 -12.28
C VAL A 421 -11.14 -23.45 -11.96
N GLN A 422 -10.21 -23.77 -12.86
CA GLN A 422 -9.19 -24.80 -12.65
C GLN A 422 -7.78 -24.26 -12.84
N TYR A 423 -6.83 -24.81 -12.10
CA TYR A 423 -5.43 -24.37 -12.12
C TYR A 423 -4.44 -25.50 -12.43
N ASP A 424 -3.29 -25.11 -12.99
CA ASP A 424 -2.09 -25.96 -12.99
C ASP A 424 -1.37 -25.94 -11.62
N LEU A 425 -0.16 -26.50 -11.58
CA LEU A 425 0.66 -26.58 -10.37
C LEU A 425 1.31 -25.24 -9.96
N ASN A 426 1.50 -24.29 -10.89
CA ASN A 426 2.02 -22.94 -10.59
C ASN A 426 0.91 -21.93 -10.25
N GLY A 427 -0.36 -22.30 -10.42
CA GLY A 427 -1.49 -21.39 -10.26
C GLY A 427 -1.79 -20.56 -11.51
N ASN A 428 -1.41 -21.02 -12.69
CA ASN A 428 -2.01 -20.54 -13.93
C ASN A 428 -3.46 -21.02 -14.02
N LEU A 429 -4.40 -20.14 -14.36
CA LEU A 429 -5.76 -20.56 -14.75
C LEU A 429 -5.64 -21.41 -16.02
N THR A 430 -6.29 -22.58 -16.03
CA THR A 430 -6.29 -23.51 -17.17
C THR A 430 -7.66 -23.59 -17.84
N HIS A 431 -8.72 -23.51 -17.04
CA HIS A 431 -10.10 -23.40 -17.51
C HIS A 431 -10.86 -22.39 -16.64
N LEU A 432 -11.79 -21.65 -17.25
CA LEU A 432 -12.75 -20.78 -16.56
C LEU A 432 -14.13 -20.90 -17.22
N TRP A 433 -15.16 -21.11 -16.40
CA TRP A 433 -16.56 -21.13 -16.81
C TRP A 433 -17.33 -20.02 -16.11
N ARG A 434 -18.10 -19.24 -16.84
CA ARG A 434 -19.05 -18.24 -16.30
C ARG A 434 -20.44 -18.46 -16.89
N THR A 435 -21.48 -18.28 -16.05
CA THR A 435 -22.88 -18.28 -16.49
C THR A 435 -23.53 -16.92 -16.25
N ALA A 436 -24.50 -16.54 -17.09
CA ALA A 436 -25.29 -15.31 -16.92
C ALA A 436 -26.80 -15.60 -17.13
N PRO A 437 -27.72 -14.68 -16.78
CA PRO A 437 -29.12 -14.77 -17.17
C PRO A 437 -29.28 -14.81 -18.69
N SER A 438 -30.10 -15.70 -19.24
CA SER A 438 -30.30 -15.78 -20.69
C SER A 438 -31.07 -14.59 -21.26
N PHE A 439 -30.74 -14.18 -22.50
CA PHE A 439 -31.51 -13.18 -23.24
C PHE A 439 -32.96 -13.61 -23.53
N TYR A 440 -33.22 -14.93 -23.57
CA TYR A 440 -34.48 -15.49 -24.09
C TYR A 440 -35.37 -16.14 -23.02
N GLY A 441 -34.99 -16.06 -21.73
CA GLY A 441 -35.80 -16.59 -20.64
C GLY A 441 -35.10 -16.63 -19.28
N ASN A 442 -35.83 -17.09 -18.26
CA ASN A 442 -35.38 -17.09 -16.86
C ASN A 442 -34.48 -18.31 -16.53
N SER A 443 -33.46 -18.56 -17.34
CA SER A 443 -32.51 -19.68 -17.19
C SER A 443 -31.07 -19.21 -17.32
N ALA A 444 -30.14 -19.90 -16.65
CA ALA A 444 -28.72 -19.65 -16.82
C ALA A 444 -28.26 -20.05 -18.23
N GLU A 445 -27.39 -19.23 -18.80
CA GLU A 445 -26.71 -19.42 -20.08
C GLU A 445 -25.21 -19.47 -19.80
N LEU A 446 -24.49 -20.43 -20.38
CA LEU A 446 -23.03 -20.45 -20.32
C LEU A 446 -22.51 -19.36 -21.26
N VAL A 447 -21.85 -18.35 -20.68
CA VAL A 447 -21.27 -17.22 -21.40
C VAL A 447 -19.78 -17.38 -21.64
N ASP A 448 -19.12 -18.27 -20.89
CA ASP A 448 -17.69 -18.57 -21.06
C ASP A 448 -17.37 -20.04 -20.81
N ASN A 449 -16.45 -20.56 -21.60
CA ASN A 449 -15.81 -21.86 -21.48
C ASN A 449 -14.36 -21.72 -21.96
N LEU A 450 -13.55 -20.99 -21.19
CA LEU A 450 -12.23 -20.51 -21.62
C LEU A 450 -11.15 -21.57 -21.35
N ASP A 451 -10.57 -22.15 -22.40
CA ASP A 451 -9.33 -22.93 -22.31
C ASP A 451 -8.12 -21.99 -22.41
N TYR A 452 -7.18 -22.03 -21.46
CA TYR A 452 -6.01 -21.17 -21.44
C TYR A 452 -4.73 -21.92 -21.88
N TYR A 453 -3.95 -21.32 -22.80
CA TYR A 453 -2.72 -21.89 -23.34
C TYR A 453 -1.50 -21.03 -23.02
N TYR A 454 -0.41 -21.68 -22.62
CA TYR A 454 0.75 -21.01 -22.01
C TYR A 454 2.08 -21.34 -22.70
N GLU A 455 2.98 -20.35 -22.70
CA GLU A 455 4.42 -20.59 -22.78
C GLU A 455 5.04 -20.21 -21.43
N GLY A 456 5.44 -21.21 -20.65
CA GLY A 456 5.79 -21.00 -19.25
C GLY A 456 4.58 -20.52 -18.46
N ASN A 457 4.65 -19.28 -17.96
CA ASN A 457 3.54 -18.60 -17.30
C ASN A 457 2.88 -17.48 -18.15
N MET A 458 3.39 -17.23 -19.37
CA MET A 458 2.83 -16.22 -20.30
C MET A 458 1.60 -16.77 -21.03
N LEU A 459 0.53 -15.98 -21.14
CA LEU A 459 -0.72 -16.39 -21.79
C LEU A 459 -0.61 -16.26 -23.31
N THR A 460 -0.25 -17.34 -23.99
CA THR A 460 -0.12 -17.30 -25.45
C THR A 460 -1.46 -17.22 -26.18
N ARG A 461 -2.54 -17.79 -25.63
CA ARG A 461 -3.86 -17.87 -26.28
C ARG A 461 -4.95 -18.26 -25.28
N ILE A 462 -6.18 -17.80 -25.51
CA ILE A 462 -7.41 -18.34 -24.91
C ILE A 462 -8.27 -18.95 -26.03
N ASN A 463 -9.04 -19.99 -25.75
CA ASN A 463 -10.08 -20.50 -26.65
C ASN A 463 -11.40 -20.54 -25.89
N ASP A 464 -12.40 -19.75 -26.28
CA ASP A 464 -13.74 -19.91 -25.73
C ASP A 464 -14.51 -21.01 -26.48
N GLY A 465 -14.94 -22.04 -25.76
CA GLY A 465 -15.76 -23.12 -26.28
C GLY A 465 -17.25 -22.79 -26.41
N THR A 466 -17.73 -21.61 -25.97
CA THR A 466 -19.15 -21.23 -26.15
C THR A 466 -19.42 -20.48 -27.45
N GLY A 467 -18.48 -19.62 -27.88
CA GLY A 467 -18.69 -18.65 -28.95
C GLY A 467 -19.69 -17.56 -28.58
N ASN A 468 -19.88 -17.27 -27.29
CA ASN A 468 -20.87 -16.33 -26.77
C ASN A 468 -20.24 -14.93 -26.55
N PRO A 469 -20.49 -13.94 -27.42
CA PRO A 469 -19.83 -12.63 -27.37
C PRO A 469 -20.41 -11.72 -26.27
N THR A 470 -20.90 -12.30 -25.18
CA THR A 470 -21.27 -11.59 -23.93
C THR A 470 -20.40 -11.99 -22.75
N GLY A 471 -19.60 -13.06 -22.86
CA GLY A 471 -18.50 -13.38 -21.97
C GLY A 471 -17.20 -12.74 -22.47
N TYR A 472 -16.13 -13.51 -22.51
CA TYR A 472 -14.85 -13.15 -23.13
C TYR A 472 -15.01 -12.95 -24.65
N GLU A 473 -14.41 -11.88 -25.18
CA GLU A 473 -14.46 -11.57 -26.60
C GLU A 473 -13.38 -12.31 -27.41
N GLY A 474 -13.78 -12.95 -28.50
CA GLY A 474 -12.88 -13.62 -29.44
C GLY A 474 -12.54 -15.06 -29.08
N GLY A 475 -11.31 -15.47 -29.38
CA GLY A 475 -10.80 -16.82 -29.13
C GLY A 475 -9.85 -17.32 -30.21
N ASN A 476 -8.92 -18.16 -29.77
CA ASN A 476 -7.93 -18.91 -30.53
C ASN A 476 -6.84 -18.05 -31.23
N ASN A 477 -6.74 -16.75 -30.94
CA ASN A 477 -5.65 -15.90 -31.44
C ASN A 477 -4.40 -15.96 -30.56
N THR A 478 -3.25 -15.55 -31.11
CA THR A 478 -1.96 -15.58 -30.38
C THR A 478 -1.59 -14.19 -29.86
N ASN A 479 -1.32 -14.11 -28.57
CA ASN A 479 -0.85 -12.92 -27.88
C ASN A 479 0.67 -12.72 -28.06
N GLY A 480 1.11 -11.46 -28.13
CA GLY A 480 2.53 -11.09 -28.18
C GLY A 480 3.09 -10.74 -26.80
N TYR A 481 4.40 -10.94 -26.61
CA TYR A 481 5.13 -10.53 -25.40
C TYR A 481 6.49 -9.89 -25.75
N ASP A 482 6.98 -8.97 -24.91
CA ASP A 482 8.32 -8.41 -24.98
C ASP A 482 9.36 -9.19 -24.14
N ALA A 483 10.63 -8.77 -24.20
CA ALA A 483 11.72 -9.43 -23.47
C ALA A 483 11.67 -9.22 -21.94
N ASN A 484 10.80 -8.34 -21.45
CA ASN A 484 10.52 -8.15 -20.02
C ASN A 484 9.32 -8.98 -19.54
N GLY A 485 8.63 -9.70 -20.43
CA GLY A 485 7.42 -10.47 -20.12
C GLY A 485 6.15 -9.61 -20.10
N ASN A 486 6.14 -8.46 -20.76
CA ASN A 486 4.94 -7.62 -20.90
C ASN A 486 4.13 -8.03 -22.14
N LEU A 487 2.81 -8.16 -22.00
CA LEU A 487 1.88 -8.42 -23.10
C LEU A 487 1.90 -7.27 -24.13
N THR A 488 2.37 -7.52 -25.36
CA THR A 488 2.48 -6.48 -26.42
C THR A 488 1.30 -6.45 -27.39
N SER A 489 0.48 -7.50 -27.45
CA SER A 489 -0.74 -7.53 -28.27
C SER A 489 -1.71 -8.57 -27.76
N MET A 490 -3.01 -8.33 -27.96
CA MET A 490 -4.10 -9.22 -27.57
C MET A 490 -5.19 -9.17 -28.65
N PRO A 491 -5.04 -9.93 -29.75
CA PRO A 491 -5.91 -9.80 -30.92
C PRO A 491 -7.37 -10.17 -30.68
N ASP A 492 -7.63 -11.02 -29.69
CA ASP A 492 -8.99 -11.35 -29.22
C ASP A 492 -9.76 -10.09 -28.77
N LYS A 493 -9.09 -9.20 -28.02
CA LYS A 493 -9.58 -7.86 -27.66
C LYS A 493 -9.31 -6.77 -28.72
N LYS A 494 -8.91 -7.16 -29.94
CA LYS A 494 -8.47 -6.29 -31.04
C LYS A 494 -7.34 -5.32 -30.67
N ILE A 495 -6.52 -5.64 -29.67
CA ILE A 495 -5.39 -4.81 -29.25
C ILE A 495 -4.19 -5.15 -30.14
N ASP A 496 -3.89 -4.26 -31.09
CA ASP A 496 -2.87 -4.43 -32.12
C ASP A 496 -1.44 -4.29 -31.56
N ASP A 497 -1.22 -3.33 -30.65
CA ASP A 497 0.09 -2.91 -30.14
C ASP A 497 -0.05 -2.26 -28.75
N ILE A 498 0.70 -2.74 -27.77
CA ILE A 498 0.85 -2.17 -26.42
C ILE A 498 2.31 -1.81 -26.21
N ARG A 499 2.57 -0.53 -25.91
CA ARG A 499 3.92 0.01 -25.71
C ARG A 499 4.15 0.40 -24.25
N TYR A 500 5.30 -0.01 -23.75
CA TYR A 500 5.71 0.15 -22.36
C TYR A 500 6.87 1.15 -22.21
N ASN A 501 6.84 1.91 -21.12
CA ASN A 501 7.97 2.73 -20.71
C ASN A 501 8.96 1.89 -19.86
N TYR A 502 10.04 2.49 -19.36
CA TYR A 502 11.09 1.76 -18.64
C TYR A 502 10.65 1.20 -17.27
N LEU A 503 9.49 1.61 -16.75
CA LEU A 503 8.89 1.04 -15.54
C LEU A 503 8.00 -0.18 -15.84
N ASN A 504 7.89 -0.58 -17.12
CA ASN A 504 6.91 -1.55 -17.61
C ASN A 504 5.45 -1.11 -17.41
N LEU A 505 5.20 0.21 -17.38
CA LEU A 505 3.84 0.78 -17.43
C LEU A 505 3.43 1.03 -18.89
N PRO A 506 2.19 0.68 -19.29
CA PRO A 506 1.72 0.88 -20.66
C PRO A 506 1.47 2.37 -20.91
N TYR A 507 2.15 2.98 -21.89
CA TYR A 507 1.97 4.39 -22.22
C TYR A 507 1.19 4.62 -23.52
N GLN A 508 1.03 3.59 -24.36
CA GLN A 508 0.23 3.66 -25.58
C GLN A 508 -0.36 2.29 -25.93
N LEU A 509 -1.66 2.26 -26.25
CA LEU A 509 -2.34 1.13 -26.86
C LEU A 509 -2.90 1.55 -28.22
N LYS A 510 -2.83 0.64 -29.20
CA LYS A 510 -3.49 0.73 -30.51
C LYS A 510 -4.48 -0.41 -30.63
N ILE A 511 -5.70 -0.09 -31.04
CA ILE A 511 -6.84 -1.00 -30.99
C ILE A 511 -7.64 -0.87 -32.29
N ASP A 512 -8.19 -1.99 -32.76
CA ASP A 512 -9.03 -2.12 -33.95
C ASP A 512 -8.39 -1.52 -35.21
N ASN A 513 -7.31 -2.13 -35.68
CA ASN A 513 -6.55 -1.68 -36.85
C ASN A 513 -6.11 -0.20 -36.73
N TYR A 514 -5.65 0.19 -35.54
CA TYR A 514 -5.24 1.56 -35.19
C TYR A 514 -6.34 2.64 -35.29
N ASN A 515 -7.62 2.28 -35.50
CA ASN A 515 -8.75 3.21 -35.49
C ASN A 515 -9.03 3.80 -34.10
N LYS A 516 -8.58 3.10 -33.05
CA LYS A 516 -8.65 3.52 -31.65
C LYS A 516 -7.25 3.63 -31.06
N SER A 517 -7.05 4.59 -30.17
CA SER A 517 -5.81 4.74 -29.42
C SER A 517 -6.09 5.15 -27.98
N LEU A 518 -5.46 4.42 -27.06
CA LEU A 518 -5.31 4.81 -25.67
C LEU A 518 -3.88 5.33 -25.47
N SER A 519 -3.67 6.32 -24.61
CA SER A 519 -2.33 6.81 -24.27
C SER A 519 -2.30 7.40 -22.87
N TYR A 520 -1.17 7.23 -22.19
CA TYR A 520 -0.98 7.58 -20.79
C TYR A 520 0.29 8.39 -20.60
N LEU A 521 0.28 9.28 -19.61
CA LEU A 521 1.43 10.08 -19.18
C LEU A 521 1.74 9.72 -17.73
N TYR A 522 3.00 9.42 -17.43
CA TYR A 522 3.46 9.09 -16.10
C TYR A 522 4.59 10.02 -15.64
N ARG A 523 4.66 10.27 -14.33
CA ARG A 523 5.90 10.69 -13.68
C ARG A 523 6.92 9.55 -13.74
N ALA A 524 8.21 9.88 -13.60
CA ALA A 524 9.32 8.94 -13.48
C ALA A 524 9.26 8.07 -12.21
N ASP A 525 8.32 8.39 -11.34
CA ASP A 525 7.95 7.63 -10.16
C ASP A 525 6.79 6.64 -10.47
N GLY A 526 6.20 6.67 -11.66
CA GLY A 526 5.08 5.79 -12.05
C GLY A 526 3.69 6.33 -11.72
N THR A 527 3.59 7.53 -11.13
CA THR A 527 2.28 8.20 -10.92
C THR A 527 1.67 8.58 -12.27
N LYS A 528 0.50 8.02 -12.59
CA LYS A 528 -0.30 8.40 -13.78
C LYS A 528 -0.79 9.84 -13.63
N LEU A 529 -0.46 10.68 -14.60
CA LEU A 529 -0.80 12.11 -14.68
C LEU A 529 -1.89 12.39 -15.71
N LYS A 530 -2.02 11.56 -16.75
CA LYS A 530 -3.05 11.71 -17.77
C LYS A 530 -3.41 10.37 -18.41
N LYS A 531 -4.67 10.20 -18.78
CA LYS A 531 -5.12 9.27 -19.82
C LYS A 531 -5.80 10.03 -20.95
N SER A 532 -5.67 9.52 -22.17
CA SER A 532 -6.32 10.05 -23.37
C SER A 532 -6.85 8.88 -24.22
N PHE A 533 -8.08 9.02 -24.71
CA PHE A 533 -8.71 8.10 -25.66
C PHE A 533 -9.04 8.85 -26.95
N ILE A 534 -8.73 8.24 -28.09
CA ILE A 534 -9.09 8.74 -29.42
C ILE A 534 -9.70 7.58 -30.21
N THR A 535 -10.80 7.83 -30.90
CA THR A 535 -11.44 6.90 -31.83
C THR A 535 -11.91 7.62 -33.08
N SER A 536 -11.79 6.98 -34.24
CA SER A 536 -12.22 7.51 -35.54
C SER A 536 -13.19 6.58 -36.27
N ASN A 537 -14.23 7.15 -36.89
CA ASN A 537 -15.17 6.38 -37.71
C ASN A 537 -14.67 6.16 -39.15
N SER A 538 -15.35 5.28 -39.89
CA SER A 538 -15.07 4.99 -41.31
C SER A 538 -15.14 6.21 -42.24
N ASN A 539 -15.74 7.31 -41.80
CA ASN A 539 -15.92 8.55 -42.55
C ASN A 539 -14.92 9.63 -42.11
N GLY A 540 -13.97 9.31 -41.22
CA GLY A 540 -12.94 10.22 -40.71
C GLY A 540 -13.37 11.16 -39.59
N ALA A 541 -14.59 11.06 -39.06
CA ALA A 541 -15.00 11.81 -37.87
C ALA A 541 -14.34 11.22 -36.63
N MET A 542 -13.81 12.08 -35.76
CA MET A 542 -13.04 11.69 -34.57
C MET A 542 -13.75 12.11 -33.28
N TYR A 543 -13.74 11.23 -32.29
CA TYR A 543 -13.97 11.57 -30.89
C TYR A 543 -12.65 11.49 -30.14
N SER A 544 -12.42 12.44 -29.23
CA SER A 544 -11.28 12.47 -28.34
C SER A 544 -11.73 12.82 -26.92
N SER A 545 -11.22 12.08 -25.94
CA SER A 545 -11.36 12.41 -24.52
C SER A 545 -10.05 12.29 -23.77
N SER A 546 -9.96 12.96 -22.62
CA SER A 546 -8.86 12.76 -21.69
C SER A 546 -9.27 13.05 -20.25
N THR A 547 -8.50 12.50 -19.30
CA THR A 547 -8.59 12.81 -17.87
C THR A 547 -7.18 13.08 -17.36
N GLU A 548 -6.99 14.24 -16.74
CA GLU A 548 -5.75 14.70 -16.11
C GLU A 548 -5.90 14.53 -14.58
N TYR A 549 -4.89 13.95 -13.95
CA TYR A 549 -4.86 13.59 -12.53
C TYR A 549 -3.82 14.46 -11.83
N LEU A 550 -4.26 15.40 -11.00
CA LEU A 550 -3.38 16.35 -10.31
C LEU A 550 -3.60 16.25 -8.79
N ASP A 551 -2.80 15.42 -8.12
CA ASP A 551 -2.82 15.24 -6.66
C ASP A 551 -4.24 14.96 -6.09
N GLY A 552 -5.02 14.15 -6.80
CA GLY A 552 -6.42 13.80 -6.47
C GLY A 552 -7.49 14.59 -7.24
N PHE A 553 -7.18 15.77 -7.78
CA PHE A 553 -8.12 16.56 -8.57
C PHE A 553 -8.18 16.01 -10.01
N HIS A 554 -9.40 15.70 -10.47
CA HIS A 554 -9.63 15.12 -11.80
C HIS A 554 -10.18 16.16 -12.75
N TYR A 555 -9.43 16.47 -13.81
CA TYR A 555 -9.86 17.36 -14.88
C TYR A 555 -10.13 16.56 -16.15
N ALA A 556 -11.25 16.81 -16.83
CA ALA A 556 -11.59 16.09 -18.04
C ALA A 556 -11.79 17.01 -19.25
N SER A 557 -11.53 16.45 -20.43
CA SER A 557 -11.79 17.08 -21.73
C SER A 557 -12.48 16.09 -22.66
N SER A 558 -13.36 16.59 -23.52
CA SER A 558 -14.04 15.88 -24.61
C SER A 558 -14.09 16.77 -25.86
N THR A 559 -13.97 16.18 -27.05
CA THR A 559 -14.14 16.90 -28.32
C THR A 559 -14.57 15.94 -29.42
N GLY A 560 -15.46 16.41 -30.29
CA GLY A 560 -16.02 15.64 -31.40
C GLY A 560 -17.45 15.18 -31.13
N ASP A 561 -18.18 14.86 -32.21
CA ASP A 561 -19.53 14.33 -32.11
C ASP A 561 -19.48 12.87 -31.63
N GLU A 562 -20.41 12.55 -30.74
CA GLU A 562 -20.55 11.23 -30.15
C GLU A 562 -20.86 10.16 -31.21
N LEU A 563 -20.16 9.03 -31.14
CA LEU A 563 -20.30 7.94 -32.08
C LEU A 563 -21.48 7.03 -31.66
N TRP A 564 -22.72 7.51 -31.86
CA TRP A 564 -23.97 6.76 -31.55
C TRP A 564 -24.03 5.35 -32.19
N TRP A 565 -23.27 5.11 -33.25
CA TRP A 565 -23.15 3.82 -33.94
C TRP A 565 -22.05 2.90 -33.35
N ALA A 566 -21.09 3.45 -32.61
CA ALA A 566 -20.07 2.68 -31.88
C ALA A 566 -20.74 1.92 -30.72
N TRP A 567 -21.62 2.59 -29.97
CA TRP A 567 -22.52 2.01 -28.96
C TRP A 567 -23.07 0.63 -29.37
N TYR A 568 -23.70 0.55 -30.53
CA TYR A 568 -24.44 -0.63 -30.98
C TYR A 568 -23.55 -1.77 -31.53
N LYS A 569 -22.27 -1.47 -31.83
CA LYS A 569 -21.28 -2.50 -32.22
C LYS A 569 -20.39 -2.94 -31.05
N GLU A 570 -20.13 -2.06 -30.11
CA GLU A 570 -19.13 -2.29 -29.05
C GLU A 570 -19.78 -2.97 -27.83
N THR A 571 -21.05 -2.68 -27.55
CA THR A 571 -21.87 -3.48 -26.60
C THR A 571 -22.26 -4.86 -27.15
N GLY A 572 -22.03 -5.11 -28.45
CA GLY A 572 -22.36 -6.37 -29.13
C GLY A 572 -21.22 -7.39 -29.25
N GLU A 573 -20.00 -7.01 -28.84
CA GLU A 573 -18.78 -7.85 -28.95
C GLU A 573 -17.94 -7.83 -27.66
N ALA A 574 -18.63 -7.79 -26.50
CA ALA A 574 -18.14 -7.82 -25.13
C ALA A 574 -16.66 -7.43 -24.85
N TYR A 575 -16.34 -6.16 -25.11
CA TYR A 575 -15.66 -5.43 -24.04
C TYR A 575 -16.59 -5.44 -22.81
N GLU A 576 -16.06 -5.49 -21.56
CA GLU A 576 -16.90 -5.44 -20.33
C GLU A 576 -18.07 -4.48 -20.57
N PRO A 577 -19.34 -4.93 -20.57
CA PRO A 577 -20.44 -4.12 -21.09
C PRO A 577 -20.44 -2.72 -20.49
N GLU A 578 -20.18 -2.66 -19.18
CA GLU A 578 -19.98 -1.47 -18.36
C GLU A 578 -19.00 -0.47 -18.99
N ALA A 579 -17.82 -0.90 -19.47
CA ALA A 579 -16.75 -0.05 -20.01
C ALA A 579 -17.15 0.79 -21.24
N PHE A 580 -18.28 0.48 -21.88
CA PHE A 580 -18.85 1.30 -22.95
C PHE A 580 -20.33 1.67 -22.73
N ILE A 581 -20.93 1.27 -21.60
CA ILE A 581 -22.39 1.35 -21.35
C ILE A 581 -22.94 2.75 -21.02
N ASN A 582 -22.20 3.85 -21.20
CA ASN A 582 -22.75 5.18 -21.58
C ASN A 582 -21.64 6.25 -21.71
N MET A 583 -20.96 6.37 -22.87
CA MET A 583 -20.16 7.58 -23.12
C MET A 583 -21.07 8.81 -23.17
N ILE A 584 -21.02 9.70 -22.15
CA ILE A 584 -22.00 10.78 -21.96
C ILE A 584 -22.22 11.63 -23.22
N HIS A 585 -23.50 11.79 -23.56
CA HIS A 585 -23.98 12.65 -24.61
C HIS A 585 -23.52 14.12 -24.52
N GLY A 586 -23.08 14.65 -25.66
CA GLY A 586 -23.58 15.95 -26.12
C GLY A 586 -22.89 17.24 -25.69
N SER A 587 -21.69 17.22 -25.07
CA SER A 587 -20.91 18.46 -24.92
C SER A 587 -19.40 18.26 -25.07
N SER A 588 -18.80 19.09 -25.93
CA SER A 588 -17.35 19.29 -25.95
C SER A 588 -16.97 20.23 -24.82
N TYR A 589 -16.17 19.75 -23.88
CA TYR A 589 -15.63 20.53 -22.77
C TYR A 589 -14.12 20.37 -22.69
N ASN A 590 -13.42 21.37 -22.14
CA ASN A 590 -11.97 21.39 -22.07
C ASN A 590 -11.50 21.68 -20.66
N SER A 591 -10.75 20.74 -20.07
CA SER A 591 -10.08 20.88 -18.78
C SER A 591 -11.02 21.29 -17.65
N VAL A 592 -12.22 20.71 -17.61
CA VAL A 592 -13.22 20.96 -16.55
C VAL A 592 -12.89 20.10 -15.34
N LEU A 593 -12.82 20.72 -14.16
CA LEU A 593 -12.69 20.00 -12.88
C LEU A 593 -13.96 19.19 -12.63
N LYS A 594 -13.83 17.86 -12.56
CA LYS A 594 -14.93 16.92 -12.41
C LYS A 594 -15.16 16.54 -10.95
N PHE A 595 -14.17 15.89 -10.32
CA PHE A 595 -14.30 15.39 -8.95
C PHE A 595 -12.96 15.31 -8.21
N LEU A 596 -13.05 15.16 -6.89
CA LEU A 596 -11.96 14.85 -5.96
C LEU A 596 -12.39 13.67 -5.07
N PRO A 597 -11.56 12.62 -4.91
CA PRO A 597 -11.83 11.54 -3.94
C PRO A 597 -11.91 12.02 -2.48
N THR A 598 -12.74 11.38 -1.67
CA THR A 598 -12.92 11.62 -0.22
C THR A 598 -12.88 10.29 0.54
N SER A 599 -12.71 10.30 1.87
CA SER A 599 -12.64 9.07 2.70
C SER A 599 -13.82 8.09 2.54
N GLU A 600 -14.96 8.58 2.06
CA GLU A 600 -16.22 7.84 1.89
C GLU A 600 -16.71 7.77 0.44
N GLY A 601 -15.93 8.26 -0.53
CA GLY A 601 -16.34 8.33 -1.93
C GLY A 601 -15.70 9.50 -2.67
N PHE A 602 -16.49 10.48 -3.09
CA PHE A 602 -16.05 11.60 -3.92
C PHE A 602 -16.81 12.90 -3.63
N TYR A 603 -16.22 14.02 -4.01
CA TYR A 603 -16.89 15.30 -4.17
C TYR A 603 -17.00 15.64 -5.66
N ASP A 604 -18.21 15.87 -6.15
CA ASP A 604 -18.54 16.26 -7.52
C ASP A 604 -18.56 17.79 -7.63
N PHE A 605 -17.63 18.36 -8.39
CA PHE A 605 -17.52 19.81 -8.60
C PHE A 605 -18.47 20.36 -9.65
N GLU A 606 -19.01 19.52 -10.55
CA GLU A 606 -19.98 19.97 -11.55
C GLU A 606 -21.34 20.21 -10.91
N ASN A 607 -21.74 19.29 -10.02
CA ASN A 607 -23.02 19.35 -9.32
C ASN A 607 -22.93 19.99 -7.92
N ASN A 608 -21.72 20.17 -7.38
CA ASN A 608 -21.45 20.68 -6.02
C ASN A 608 -22.06 19.76 -4.94
N GLU A 609 -21.85 18.45 -5.09
CA GLU A 609 -22.47 17.37 -4.31
C GLU A 609 -21.42 16.41 -3.73
N TYR A 610 -21.74 15.80 -2.59
CA TYR A 610 -20.99 14.67 -2.06
C TYR A 610 -21.60 13.35 -2.57
N ILE A 611 -20.73 12.47 -3.05
CA ILE A 611 -21.04 11.09 -3.45
C ILE A 611 -20.41 10.16 -2.42
N TYR A 612 -21.22 9.27 -1.87
CA TYR A 612 -20.86 8.29 -0.85
C TYR A 612 -20.90 6.88 -1.41
N GLN A 613 -20.11 5.97 -0.84
CA GLN A 613 -19.99 4.61 -1.33
C GLN A 613 -20.13 3.56 -0.22
N TYR A 614 -21.02 2.59 -0.44
CA TYR A 614 -20.94 1.31 0.22
C TYR A 614 -19.91 0.43 -0.49
N LYS A 615 -18.95 -0.08 0.28
CA LYS A 615 -17.92 -1.02 -0.16
C LYS A 615 -18.12 -2.36 0.57
N ASP A 616 -17.78 -3.47 -0.07
CA ASP A 616 -17.68 -4.77 0.62
C ASP A 616 -16.34 -4.92 1.37
N HIS A 617 -16.09 -6.09 1.95
CA HIS A 617 -14.92 -6.34 2.81
C HIS A 617 -13.57 -6.28 2.08
N LEU A 618 -13.57 -6.27 0.74
CA LEU A 618 -12.37 -6.10 -0.09
C LEU A 618 -12.27 -4.68 -0.68
N GLY A 619 -13.15 -3.77 -0.27
CA GLY A 619 -13.20 -2.42 -0.79
C GLY A 619 -13.90 -2.29 -2.15
N ASN A 620 -14.57 -3.33 -2.67
CA ASN A 620 -15.27 -3.23 -3.95
C ASN A 620 -16.49 -2.33 -3.81
N VAL A 621 -16.64 -1.34 -4.69
CA VAL A 621 -17.80 -0.43 -4.66
C VAL A 621 -19.06 -1.19 -5.07
N ARG A 622 -20.05 -1.28 -4.17
CA ARG A 622 -21.33 -1.99 -4.41
C ARG A 622 -22.47 -1.04 -4.72
N VAL A 623 -22.54 0.09 -4.01
CA VAL A 623 -23.55 1.15 -4.22
C VAL A 623 -22.87 2.51 -4.03
N SER A 624 -22.95 3.38 -5.04
CA SER A 624 -22.67 4.80 -4.90
C SER A 624 -23.99 5.57 -4.75
N TYR A 625 -24.06 6.55 -3.86
CA TYR A 625 -25.28 7.32 -3.59
C TYR A 625 -24.98 8.76 -3.18
N LYS A 626 -25.99 9.63 -3.26
CA LYS A 626 -25.93 11.02 -2.78
C LYS A 626 -27.19 11.42 -2.01
N ASN A 627 -27.14 12.57 -1.34
CA ASN A 627 -28.36 13.20 -0.84
C ASN A 627 -29.16 13.78 -2.03
N GLY A 628 -30.42 13.40 -2.17
CA GLY A 628 -31.31 13.86 -3.23
C GLY A 628 -32.34 14.87 -2.75
N ILE A 629 -33.42 15.02 -3.54
CA ILE A 629 -34.52 15.94 -3.26
C ILE A 629 -35.26 15.50 -1.98
N ASP A 630 -35.72 16.46 -1.19
CA ASP A 630 -36.43 16.26 0.09
C ASP A 630 -35.67 15.40 1.13
N ASN A 631 -34.33 15.41 1.07
CA ASN A 631 -33.42 14.56 1.85
C ASN A 631 -33.62 13.04 1.64
N LYS A 632 -34.16 12.63 0.49
CA LYS A 632 -34.21 11.22 0.08
C LYS A 632 -32.92 10.85 -0.65
N LEU A 633 -32.31 9.73 -0.28
CA LEU A 633 -31.09 9.28 -0.94
C LEU A 633 -31.39 8.88 -2.39
N THR A 634 -30.42 9.16 -3.27
CA THR A 634 -30.46 8.77 -4.69
C THR A 634 -29.23 7.92 -4.96
N VAL A 635 -29.42 6.68 -5.41
CA VAL A 635 -28.33 5.84 -5.92
C VAL A 635 -27.86 6.42 -7.26
N THR A 636 -26.55 6.35 -7.51
CA THR A 636 -25.92 6.91 -8.72
C THR A 636 -25.15 5.88 -9.53
N ASP A 637 -24.76 4.76 -8.94
CA ASP A 637 -24.09 3.61 -9.58
C ASP A 637 -24.29 2.40 -8.67
N SER A 638 -24.55 1.21 -9.22
CA SER A 638 -24.54 -0.03 -8.42
C SER A 638 -23.94 -1.20 -9.19
N ASN A 639 -23.07 -1.95 -8.50
CA ASN A 639 -22.21 -2.97 -9.10
C ASN A 639 -22.28 -4.28 -8.30
N ASP A 640 -22.29 -5.40 -9.01
CA ASP A 640 -22.19 -6.75 -8.47
C ASP A 640 -21.18 -7.51 -9.33
N TYR A 641 -20.27 -8.25 -8.69
CA TYR A 641 -19.09 -8.80 -9.36
C TYR A 641 -19.08 -10.33 -9.30
N TYR A 642 -18.62 -10.96 -10.38
CA TYR A 642 -18.04 -12.31 -10.34
C TYR A 642 -16.80 -12.29 -9.41
N PRO A 643 -16.41 -13.43 -8.80
CA PRO A 643 -15.27 -13.49 -7.88
C PRO A 643 -13.98 -12.83 -8.38
N PHE A 644 -13.61 -13.03 -9.65
CA PHE A 644 -12.42 -12.38 -10.25
C PHE A 644 -12.62 -10.91 -10.66
N GLY A 645 -13.74 -10.28 -10.29
CA GLY A 645 -13.94 -8.82 -10.35
C GLY A 645 -14.61 -8.26 -11.60
N MET A 646 -15.00 -9.12 -12.54
CA MET A 646 -15.82 -8.73 -13.69
C MET A 646 -17.25 -8.41 -13.22
N ASN A 647 -17.92 -7.42 -13.80
CA ASN A 647 -19.31 -7.11 -13.43
C ASN A 647 -20.33 -8.15 -13.91
N PHE A 648 -21.49 -8.21 -13.26
CA PHE A 648 -22.59 -9.12 -13.58
C PHE A 648 -23.24 -8.81 -14.94
N ILE A 649 -22.80 -9.53 -15.98
CA ILE A 649 -23.40 -9.59 -17.32
C ILE A 649 -24.93 -9.73 -17.25
N ARG A 650 -25.68 -8.77 -17.78
CA ARG A 650 -27.16 -8.76 -17.85
C ARG A 650 -27.87 -8.75 -16.47
N ASN A 651 -27.31 -8.12 -15.43
CA ASN A 651 -27.98 -7.92 -14.14
C ASN A 651 -29.14 -6.89 -14.24
N PRO A 652 -30.42 -7.31 -14.07
CA PRO A 652 -31.56 -6.39 -14.22
C PRO A 652 -31.70 -5.37 -13.09
N GLU A 653 -30.97 -5.54 -11.98
CA GLU A 653 -30.94 -4.64 -10.83
C GLU A 653 -29.61 -3.85 -10.75
N ALA A 654 -28.82 -3.79 -11.83
CA ALA A 654 -27.60 -2.96 -11.89
C ALA A 654 -27.87 -1.61 -12.54
N GLU A 655 -27.19 -0.58 -12.03
CA GLU A 655 -27.07 0.74 -12.66
C GLU A 655 -25.60 1.02 -13.02
N ALA A 656 -24.85 -0.05 -13.32
CA ALA A 656 -23.41 -0.02 -13.52
C ALA A 656 -23.06 0.85 -14.74
N TYR A 657 -22.28 1.89 -14.49
CA TYR A 657 -22.03 2.97 -15.45
C TYR A 657 -20.53 3.23 -15.63
N PHE A 658 -20.10 3.59 -16.84
CA PHE A 658 -18.78 4.12 -17.18
C PHE A 658 -18.88 5.40 -18.02
N GLY A 659 -17.94 6.33 -17.84
CA GLY A 659 -17.85 7.50 -18.71
C GLY A 659 -16.58 8.35 -18.53
N THR A 660 -16.22 9.10 -19.57
CA THR A 660 -15.11 10.07 -19.56
C THR A 660 -15.15 10.96 -18.32
N GLY A 661 -14.08 10.95 -17.51
CA GLY A 661 -13.96 11.81 -16.34
C GLY A 661 -15.03 11.57 -15.26
N SER A 662 -15.59 10.37 -15.16
CA SER A 662 -16.58 10.00 -14.15
C SER A 662 -15.98 9.30 -12.94
N TYR A 663 -16.44 9.66 -11.74
CA TYR A 663 -16.12 8.91 -10.50
C TYR A 663 -16.65 7.47 -10.52
N LYS A 664 -17.66 7.19 -11.35
CA LYS A 664 -18.31 5.87 -11.48
C LYS A 664 -17.40 4.81 -12.13
N ASN A 665 -16.28 5.24 -12.72
CA ASN A 665 -15.25 4.33 -13.24
C ASN A 665 -14.47 3.62 -12.12
N TYR A 666 -14.56 4.08 -10.87
CA TYR A 666 -13.89 3.49 -9.72
C TYR A 666 -14.78 2.40 -9.09
N LYS A 667 -14.48 1.12 -9.38
CA LYS A 667 -15.39 -0.01 -9.14
C LYS A 667 -14.76 -1.12 -8.30
N TYR A 668 -14.22 -2.17 -8.93
CA TYR A 668 -13.59 -3.31 -8.26
C TYR A 668 -12.30 -2.89 -7.54
N ASN A 669 -12.14 -3.31 -6.27
CA ASN A 669 -11.20 -2.76 -5.28
C ASN A 669 -11.08 -1.21 -5.25
N GLY A 670 -12.11 -0.49 -5.68
CA GLY A 670 -12.07 0.96 -5.84
C GLY A 670 -11.10 1.46 -6.93
N LYS A 671 -10.68 0.61 -7.88
CA LYS A 671 -9.75 0.96 -8.96
C LYS A 671 -10.47 1.45 -10.21
N GLU A 672 -9.76 2.27 -10.99
CA GLU A 672 -10.31 2.90 -12.20
C GLU A 672 -10.35 1.90 -13.37
N LEU A 673 -11.55 1.53 -13.79
CA LEU A 673 -11.79 0.83 -15.05
C LEU A 673 -11.29 1.70 -16.22
N GLN A 674 -10.59 1.09 -17.17
CA GLN A 674 -10.12 1.72 -18.40
C GLN A 674 -11.04 1.33 -19.57
N GLU A 675 -10.91 2.05 -20.68
CA GLU A 675 -11.65 1.84 -21.93
C GLU A 675 -11.39 0.46 -22.58
N THR A 676 -10.45 -0.34 -22.05
CA THR A 676 -10.20 -1.74 -22.47
C THR A 676 -10.94 -2.80 -21.64
N GLY A 677 -11.72 -2.39 -20.62
CA GLY A 677 -12.24 -3.30 -19.59
C GLY A 677 -11.19 -3.72 -18.54
N MET A 678 -9.99 -3.15 -18.59
CA MET A 678 -8.92 -3.41 -17.62
C MET A 678 -8.98 -2.44 -16.44
N TYR A 679 -8.64 -2.88 -15.23
CA TYR A 679 -8.51 -2.00 -14.07
C TYR A 679 -7.08 -1.49 -13.88
N ASP A 680 -6.89 -0.17 -13.71
CA ASP A 680 -5.60 0.44 -13.37
C ASP A 680 -5.34 0.37 -11.86
N TYR A 681 -4.42 -0.50 -11.45
CA TYR A 681 -3.97 -0.60 -10.06
C TYR A 681 -2.75 0.27 -9.74
N GLY A 682 -2.19 0.97 -10.74
CA GLY A 682 -0.99 1.80 -10.61
C GLY A 682 0.26 1.09 -11.13
N ALA A 683 0.65 -0.06 -10.56
CA ALA A 683 1.83 -0.80 -11.04
C ALA A 683 1.54 -1.67 -12.27
N ARG A 684 0.29 -2.11 -12.44
CA ARG A 684 -0.15 -3.06 -13.47
C ARG A 684 -1.60 -2.79 -13.87
N PHE A 685 -2.01 -3.27 -15.05
CA PHE A 685 -3.40 -3.29 -15.49
C PHE A 685 -3.96 -4.71 -15.36
N TYR A 686 -5.05 -4.86 -14.60
CA TYR A 686 -5.71 -6.13 -14.31
C TYR A 686 -6.78 -6.44 -15.36
N MET A 687 -6.85 -7.69 -15.82
CA MET A 687 -7.89 -8.17 -16.73
C MET A 687 -8.85 -9.09 -15.94
N PRO A 688 -9.98 -8.57 -15.42
CA PRO A 688 -10.93 -9.32 -14.60
C PRO A 688 -11.65 -10.44 -15.37
N ASP A 689 -11.93 -10.20 -16.64
CA ASP A 689 -12.57 -11.13 -17.58
C ASP A 689 -11.78 -12.45 -17.77
N ILE A 690 -10.46 -12.39 -17.63
CA ILE A 690 -9.56 -13.57 -17.70
C ILE A 690 -8.86 -13.87 -16.37
N GLY A 691 -9.18 -13.15 -15.30
CA GLY A 691 -8.72 -13.39 -13.92
C GLY A 691 -7.22 -13.16 -13.65
N ARG A 692 -6.52 -12.30 -14.40
CA ARG A 692 -5.05 -12.19 -14.29
C ARG A 692 -4.42 -10.89 -14.79
N TRP A 693 -3.11 -10.75 -14.56
CA TRP A 693 -2.28 -9.67 -15.08
C TRP A 693 -1.68 -9.98 -16.47
N GLY A 694 -1.41 -8.93 -17.24
CA GLY A 694 -0.70 -8.97 -18.53
C GLY A 694 0.81 -8.71 -18.44
N VAL A 695 1.32 -8.32 -17.27
CA VAL A 695 2.75 -8.02 -17.03
C VAL A 695 3.24 -8.72 -15.77
N VAL A 696 4.54 -9.03 -15.72
CA VAL A 696 5.22 -9.65 -14.58
C VAL A 696 5.10 -8.75 -13.35
N ASP A 697 4.77 -9.33 -12.19
CA ASP A 697 4.79 -8.62 -10.91
C ASP A 697 6.16 -7.98 -10.61
N PRO A 698 6.25 -6.65 -10.36
CA PRO A 698 7.50 -6.00 -9.94
C PRO A 698 8.12 -6.62 -8.67
N LEU A 699 7.31 -7.24 -7.82
CA LEU A 699 7.69 -7.96 -6.61
C LEU A 699 7.45 -9.48 -6.71
N ALA A 700 7.42 -10.07 -7.92
CA ALA A 700 7.25 -11.53 -8.12
C ALA A 700 8.19 -12.41 -7.27
N GLU A 701 9.28 -11.85 -6.77
CA GLU A 701 10.28 -12.51 -5.94
C GLU A 701 9.91 -12.61 -4.45
N THR A 702 8.89 -11.90 -3.96
CA THR A 702 8.33 -12.11 -2.60
C THR A 702 7.37 -13.31 -2.56
N SER A 703 6.93 -13.76 -3.74
CA SER A 703 5.86 -14.75 -3.94
C SER A 703 6.28 -15.89 -4.88
N ARG A 704 7.55 -16.34 -4.80
CA ARG A 704 8.22 -17.25 -5.77
C ARG A 704 7.56 -18.62 -6.00
N ARG A 705 6.63 -19.02 -5.13
CA ARG A 705 5.80 -20.24 -5.24
C ARG A 705 4.57 -20.06 -6.14
N PHE A 706 4.25 -18.84 -6.53
CA PHE A 706 3.11 -18.47 -7.36
C PHE A 706 3.58 -17.99 -8.74
N ASN A 707 2.72 -18.12 -9.74
CA ASN A 707 2.88 -17.48 -11.04
C ASN A 707 3.01 -15.93 -10.91
N PRO A 708 4.05 -15.28 -11.49
CA PRO A 708 4.20 -13.81 -11.54
C PRO A 708 3.06 -13.00 -12.17
N TYR A 709 2.10 -13.64 -12.83
CA TYR A 709 0.91 -13.01 -13.44
C TYR A 709 -0.40 -13.31 -12.71
N ALA A 710 -0.39 -14.10 -11.62
CA ALA A 710 -1.59 -14.43 -10.87
C ALA A 710 -2.14 -13.21 -10.11
N TYR A 711 -3.46 -13.10 -10.01
CA TYR A 711 -4.13 -12.10 -9.20
C TYR A 711 -4.57 -12.70 -7.85
N ALA A 712 -4.36 -11.96 -6.75
CA ALA A 712 -4.84 -12.29 -5.40
C ALA A 712 -4.59 -13.76 -4.95
N PHE A 713 -3.43 -14.35 -5.32
CA PHE A 713 -3.09 -15.76 -5.07
C PHE A 713 -4.11 -16.80 -5.61
N ASN A 714 -4.92 -16.42 -6.59
CA ASN A 714 -6.10 -17.14 -7.06
C ASN A 714 -7.19 -17.33 -5.98
N ASN A 715 -7.26 -16.45 -4.99
CA ASN A 715 -8.33 -16.37 -4.00
C ASN A 715 -8.78 -14.90 -3.84
N PRO A 716 -9.50 -14.36 -4.84
CA PRO A 716 -9.95 -12.97 -4.88
C PRO A 716 -11.13 -12.69 -3.92
N ILE A 717 -11.47 -13.64 -3.04
CA ILE A 717 -12.50 -13.51 -2.01
C ILE A 717 -11.91 -13.14 -0.65
N ASN A 718 -10.66 -13.56 -0.37
CA ASN A 718 -9.94 -13.20 0.86
C ASN A 718 -8.86 -12.13 0.64
N PHE A 719 -8.25 -12.11 -0.55
CA PHE A 719 -7.10 -11.26 -0.84
C PHE A 719 -7.44 -10.26 -1.94
N ILE A 720 -6.78 -9.10 -1.86
CA ILE A 720 -6.69 -8.12 -2.92
C ILE A 720 -5.22 -7.96 -3.30
N ASP A 721 -4.97 -7.25 -4.39
CA ASP A 721 -3.65 -6.74 -4.69
C ASP A 721 -3.72 -5.19 -4.68
N PRO A 722 -3.33 -4.49 -3.60
CA PRO A 722 -3.70 -3.08 -3.41
C PRO A 722 -3.10 -2.09 -4.42
N ASP A 723 -1.89 -2.37 -4.92
CA ASP A 723 -1.17 -1.55 -5.91
C ASP A 723 -0.62 -2.36 -7.10
N GLY A 724 -0.77 -3.70 -7.09
CA GLY A 724 -0.27 -4.60 -8.12
C GLY A 724 1.03 -5.33 -7.76
N ARG A 725 1.30 -5.70 -6.48
CA ARG A 725 2.61 -6.19 -5.97
C ARG A 725 2.68 -7.10 -4.70
N GLU A 726 1.62 -7.56 -4.00
CA GLU A 726 1.71 -7.98 -2.55
C GLU A 726 2.07 -9.46 -2.15
N GLY A 727 2.51 -9.67 -0.87
CA GLY A 727 2.48 -10.92 -0.05
C GLY A 727 2.76 -10.73 1.47
N LEU A 728 2.21 -11.56 2.41
CA LEU A 728 2.09 -11.31 3.89
C LEU A 728 2.38 -12.50 4.91
N GLY A 729 3.27 -12.41 5.95
CA GLY A 729 3.55 -13.47 6.99
C GLY A 729 4.40 -13.15 8.29
N TRP A 730 4.64 -14.14 9.20
CA TRP A 730 5.39 -14.04 10.50
C TRP A 730 6.64 -14.93 10.64
N ILE A 731 7.63 -14.49 11.42
CA ILE A 731 8.95 -15.13 11.60
C ILE A 731 9.27 -15.48 13.06
N ASP A 732 9.68 -16.72 13.36
CA ASP A 732 10.21 -17.17 14.67
C ASP A 732 11.74 -17.37 14.64
N GLN A 733 12.47 -16.86 15.65
CA GLN A 733 13.93 -16.85 15.77
C GLN A 733 14.42 -17.29 17.16
N ARG A 734 15.61 -17.88 17.25
CA ARG A 734 16.32 -18.11 18.53
C ARG A 734 17.66 -17.37 18.62
N MET A 735 17.79 -16.49 19.59
CA MET A 735 18.99 -15.70 19.83
C MET A 735 20.14 -16.53 20.42
N LYS A 736 21.36 -15.99 20.35
CA LYS A 736 22.58 -16.68 20.82
C LYS A 736 22.66 -16.88 22.34
N ASP A 737 21.85 -16.15 23.11
CA ASP A 737 21.69 -16.29 24.56
C ASP A 737 20.62 -17.33 24.93
N GLY A 738 19.93 -17.93 23.95
CA GLY A 738 18.84 -18.88 24.15
C GLY A 738 17.45 -18.26 24.21
N SER A 739 17.32 -16.92 24.19
CA SER A 739 16.01 -16.27 24.13
C SER A 739 15.34 -16.47 22.76
N GLN A 740 14.01 -16.52 22.75
CA GLN A 740 13.21 -16.64 21.52
C GLN A 740 12.68 -15.26 21.12
N LYS A 741 12.63 -14.99 19.82
CA LYS A 741 12.10 -13.76 19.26
C LYS A 741 11.20 -14.06 18.06
N VAL A 742 9.99 -13.49 18.03
CA VAL A 742 9.04 -13.66 16.93
C VAL A 742 8.73 -12.29 16.31
N THR A 743 8.94 -12.09 15.00
CA THR A 743 8.72 -10.81 14.31
C THR A 743 7.73 -10.96 13.16
N TYR A 744 6.71 -10.10 13.08
CA TYR A 744 5.88 -9.98 11.88
C TYR A 744 6.66 -9.28 10.77
N ASN A 745 6.67 -9.87 9.58
CA ASN A 745 7.11 -9.19 8.38
C ASN A 745 6.29 -9.71 7.21
N ALA A 746 5.25 -8.94 6.87
CA ALA A 746 4.52 -8.99 5.61
C ALA A 746 5.24 -9.82 4.53
N ASN A 747 6.35 -9.32 4.02
CA ASN A 747 6.93 -9.87 2.81
C ASN A 747 7.77 -11.17 3.03
N VAL A 748 7.54 -11.92 4.12
CA VAL A 748 8.26 -13.14 4.49
C VAL A 748 7.29 -14.26 4.83
N ASN A 749 7.24 -15.26 3.94
CA ASN A 749 6.28 -16.38 3.98
C ASN A 749 6.97 -17.73 4.24
N THR A 750 8.30 -17.77 4.21
CA THR A 750 9.12 -18.96 4.47
C THR A 750 10.33 -18.67 5.37
N VAL A 751 10.80 -19.70 6.09
CA VAL A 751 12.03 -19.65 6.93
C VAL A 751 13.24 -19.13 6.15
N GLN A 752 13.27 -19.42 4.85
CA GLN A 752 14.29 -18.96 3.94
C GLN A 752 14.20 -17.45 3.64
N GLU A 753 13.03 -16.93 3.32
CA GLU A 753 12.83 -15.48 3.12
C GLU A 753 13.18 -14.68 4.37
N ALA A 754 12.93 -15.23 5.55
CA ALA A 754 13.40 -14.65 6.82
C ALA A 754 14.93 -14.61 6.89
N MET A 755 15.61 -15.72 6.59
CA MET A 755 17.07 -15.76 6.59
C MET A 755 17.69 -14.82 5.55
N GLU A 756 17.07 -14.71 4.38
CA GLU A 756 17.42 -13.73 3.34
C GLU A 756 17.18 -12.29 3.82
N ALA A 757 16.12 -12.04 4.60
CA ALA A 757 15.77 -10.72 5.15
C ALA A 757 16.57 -10.33 6.40
N GLY A 758 17.75 -10.94 6.60
CA GLY A 758 18.67 -10.62 7.67
C GLY A 758 18.28 -11.20 9.03
N TYR A 759 17.14 -11.88 9.15
CA TYR A 759 16.72 -12.56 10.37
C TYR A 759 17.60 -13.80 10.59
N LYS A 760 18.38 -13.82 11.67
CA LYS A 760 19.31 -14.91 11.99
C LYS A 760 18.64 -15.95 12.86
N ASN A 761 19.09 -17.20 12.74
CA ASN A 761 18.63 -18.34 13.56
C ASN A 761 17.10 -18.53 13.53
N VAL A 762 16.49 -18.45 12.34
CA VAL A 762 15.05 -18.64 12.14
C VAL A 762 14.69 -20.11 12.36
N TYR A 763 13.63 -20.37 13.13
CA TYR A 763 13.14 -21.71 13.47
C TYR A 763 11.82 -22.06 12.77
N GLY A 764 11.00 -21.06 12.43
CA GLY A 764 9.72 -21.24 11.76
C GLY A 764 9.26 -19.94 11.12
N VAL A 765 8.43 -20.04 10.08
CA VAL A 765 7.69 -18.91 9.50
C VAL A 765 6.29 -19.41 9.19
N ALA A 766 5.28 -18.61 9.52
CA ALA A 766 3.87 -18.97 9.37
C ALA A 766 2.99 -17.73 9.21
N GLU A 767 1.81 -17.89 8.63
CA GLU A 767 0.81 -16.81 8.52
C GLU A 767 0.12 -16.54 9.87
N THR A 768 0.03 -17.56 10.74
CA THR A 768 -0.48 -17.48 12.12
C THR A 768 0.31 -18.41 13.03
N GLY A 769 0.19 -18.27 14.35
CA GLY A 769 0.84 -19.16 15.31
C GLY A 769 0.36 -18.98 16.75
N GLU A 770 0.86 -19.83 17.65
CA GLU A 770 0.54 -19.77 19.09
C GLU A 770 1.82 -19.89 19.92
N ILE A 771 1.88 -19.12 21.00
CA ILE A 771 2.94 -19.13 22.01
C ILE A 771 2.29 -19.62 23.30
N THR A 772 2.79 -20.73 23.84
CA THR A 772 2.19 -21.43 24.98
C THR A 772 3.01 -21.28 26.27
N ASN A 773 2.33 -21.30 27.41
CA ASN A 773 2.95 -21.34 28.73
C ASN A 773 3.61 -22.70 28.96
N THR A 774 4.91 -22.71 29.26
CA THR A 774 5.70 -23.94 29.46
C THR A 774 5.33 -24.71 30.74
N SER A 775 4.58 -24.10 31.66
CA SER A 775 4.13 -24.71 32.93
C SER A 775 2.88 -25.57 32.81
N ASP A 776 1.99 -25.28 31.86
CA ASP A 776 0.66 -25.94 31.75
C ASP A 776 0.17 -26.17 30.30
N GLY A 777 0.88 -25.67 29.29
CA GLY A 777 0.52 -25.83 27.88
C GLY A 777 -0.62 -24.93 27.40
N SER A 778 -1.13 -24.01 28.24
CA SER A 778 -2.13 -23.02 27.83
C SER A 778 -1.56 -22.04 26.80
N VAL A 779 -2.39 -21.55 25.87
CA VAL A 779 -1.98 -20.48 24.94
C VAL A 779 -1.83 -19.18 25.73
N ALA A 780 -0.61 -18.63 25.74
CA ALA A 780 -0.29 -17.36 26.35
C ALA A 780 -0.55 -16.20 25.38
N TYR A 781 -0.21 -16.40 24.09
CA TYR A 781 -0.43 -15.44 23.01
C TYR A 781 -0.72 -16.15 21.67
N SER A 782 -1.63 -15.61 20.86
CA SER A 782 -1.88 -15.99 19.46
C SER A 782 -1.32 -14.93 18.51
N LEU A 783 -0.73 -15.36 17.40
CA LEU A 783 -0.16 -14.53 16.34
C LEU A 783 -1.11 -14.54 15.14
N ASN A 784 -1.60 -13.37 14.73
CA ASN A 784 -2.70 -13.21 13.76
C ASN A 784 -2.19 -12.81 12.38
N ALA A 785 -2.83 -13.27 11.30
CA ALA A 785 -2.40 -13.04 9.91
C ALA A 785 -2.26 -11.56 9.52
N ASP A 786 -3.01 -10.67 10.17
CA ASP A 786 -2.91 -9.22 9.96
C ASP A 786 -1.64 -8.60 10.56
N GLY A 787 -0.87 -9.37 11.33
CA GLY A 787 0.35 -8.97 12.02
C GLY A 787 0.18 -8.58 13.50
N THR A 788 -0.98 -8.85 14.12
CA THR A 788 -1.24 -8.55 15.54
C THR A 788 -1.05 -9.74 16.49
N VAL A 789 -0.91 -9.47 17.79
CA VAL A 789 -0.71 -10.51 18.82
C VAL A 789 -1.80 -10.43 19.88
N THR A 790 -2.64 -11.44 20.01
CA THR A 790 -3.69 -11.50 21.04
C THR A 790 -3.19 -12.28 22.25
N ASP A 791 -3.35 -11.78 23.46
CA ASP A 791 -2.96 -12.49 24.69
C ASP A 791 -4.07 -13.42 25.23
N ALA A 792 -3.75 -14.18 26.29
CA ALA A 792 -4.68 -15.09 26.95
C ALA A 792 -5.90 -14.42 27.60
N ALA A 793 -5.90 -13.09 27.80
CA ALA A 793 -7.06 -12.32 28.25
C ALA A 793 -7.94 -11.83 27.07
N GLY A 794 -7.48 -12.01 25.83
CA GLY A 794 -8.14 -11.53 24.62
C GLY A 794 -7.75 -10.10 24.22
N GLU A 795 -6.81 -9.46 24.92
CA GLU A 795 -6.31 -8.15 24.52
C GLU A 795 -5.35 -8.29 23.34
N THR A 796 -5.49 -7.44 22.32
CA THR A 796 -4.68 -7.53 21.11
C THR A 796 -3.68 -6.37 21.00
N HIS A 797 -2.42 -6.76 20.86
CA HIS A 797 -1.23 -5.92 20.97
C HIS A 797 -0.57 -5.69 19.60
N LYS A 798 0.08 -4.53 19.46
CA LYS A 798 0.85 -4.10 18.28
C LYS A 798 2.21 -3.55 18.71
N GLY A 799 3.22 -3.65 17.85
CA GLY A 799 4.60 -3.32 18.20
C GLY A 799 5.31 -4.39 19.04
N SER A 800 6.37 -3.99 19.77
CA SER A 800 7.22 -4.93 20.52
C SER A 800 6.71 -5.17 21.93
N LEU A 801 6.57 -6.44 22.31
CA LEU A 801 6.18 -6.88 23.65
C LEU A 801 6.99 -8.10 24.09
N THR A 802 7.23 -8.25 25.40
CA THR A 802 7.98 -9.39 25.96
C THR A 802 7.05 -10.19 26.85
N THR A 803 6.92 -11.49 26.57
CA THR A 803 6.10 -12.41 27.38
C THR A 803 6.71 -12.62 28.76
N SER A 804 5.91 -13.08 29.72
CA SER A 804 6.38 -13.50 31.06
C SER A 804 7.45 -14.61 31.01
N GLY A 805 7.47 -15.41 29.94
CA GLY A 805 8.50 -16.42 29.66
C GLY A 805 9.77 -15.88 28.98
N GLY A 806 9.88 -14.57 28.74
CA GLY A 806 11.07 -13.95 28.13
C GLY A 806 11.13 -14.02 26.60
N ILE A 807 10.06 -14.45 25.93
CA ILE A 807 9.94 -14.42 24.45
C ILE A 807 9.64 -12.98 24.01
N ASN A 808 10.44 -12.45 23.09
CA ASN A 808 10.25 -11.10 22.54
C ASN A 808 9.45 -11.15 21.24
N ILE A 809 8.28 -10.52 21.20
CA ILE A 809 7.39 -10.55 20.03
C ILE A 809 7.31 -9.15 19.44
N GLU A 810 7.77 -8.97 18.21
CA GLU A 810 7.65 -7.76 17.40
C GLU A 810 6.47 -7.90 16.44
N ALA A 811 5.29 -7.55 16.92
CA ALA A 811 4.09 -7.47 16.10
C ALA A 811 4.19 -6.33 15.07
N LYS A 812 3.33 -6.36 14.05
CA LYS A 812 3.07 -5.23 13.14
C LYS A 812 2.94 -3.96 13.96
N LYS A 813 3.74 -2.97 13.59
CA LYS A 813 3.65 -1.64 14.21
C LYS A 813 2.26 -1.08 13.91
N ALA A 814 1.65 -0.47 14.92
CA ALA A 814 0.40 0.24 14.74
C ALA A 814 0.57 1.32 13.66
N PHE A 815 -0.48 1.66 12.89
CA PHE A 815 -0.38 2.63 11.81
C PHE A 815 0.03 3.98 12.39
N ASP A 816 1.31 4.28 12.24
CA ASP A 816 1.91 5.47 12.78
C ASP A 816 1.59 6.61 11.82
N ILE A 817 0.57 7.38 12.17
CA ILE A 817 0.16 8.55 11.40
C ILE A 817 1.26 9.62 11.37
N THR A 818 2.20 9.59 12.33
CA THR A 818 3.41 10.41 12.27
C THR A 818 4.34 9.91 11.18
N ASN A 819 4.42 8.60 10.94
CA ASN A 819 5.10 8.06 9.76
C ASN A 819 4.32 8.34 8.46
N PHE A 820 2.99 8.25 8.42
CA PHE A 820 2.21 8.58 7.22
C PHE A 820 2.34 10.07 6.84
N LEU A 821 2.17 10.97 7.82
CA LEU A 821 2.46 12.39 7.68
C LEU A 821 3.96 12.65 7.47
N SER A 822 4.84 11.75 7.90
CA SER A 822 6.25 11.81 7.52
C SER A 822 6.59 11.16 6.19
N HIS A 823 5.64 10.50 5.55
CA HIS A 823 5.75 10.09 4.14
C HIS A 823 5.17 11.18 3.23
N LEU A 824 4.27 12.01 3.77
CA LEU A 824 4.12 13.40 3.33
C LEU A 824 5.26 14.33 3.80
N GLY A 825 6.22 13.86 4.63
CA GLY A 825 7.36 14.67 5.07
C GLY A 825 8.28 14.20 6.24
N ASN A 826 9.44 13.65 5.88
CA ASN A 826 10.32 12.74 6.65
C ASN A 826 10.60 12.96 8.16
N THR A 827 10.52 11.88 8.94
CA THR A 827 11.14 11.70 10.26
C THR A 827 12.17 10.56 10.24
N GLY A 828 13.29 10.79 9.56
CA GLY A 828 14.57 10.14 9.86
C GLY A 828 14.64 8.61 9.86
N GLY A 829 14.32 7.94 8.74
CA GLY A 829 14.62 6.51 8.57
C GLY A 829 14.37 5.96 7.15
N ASN A 830 15.44 5.75 6.37
CA ASN A 830 15.49 4.92 5.15
C ASN A 830 14.41 5.09 4.05
N PHE A 831 14.02 6.32 3.75
CA PHE A 831 13.11 6.69 2.65
C PHE A 831 13.65 6.47 1.20
N TYR A 832 14.80 5.81 1.01
CA TYR A 832 15.60 5.96 -0.23
C TYR A 832 16.08 4.68 -0.94
N ALA A 833 15.47 3.52 -0.69
CA ALA A 833 15.76 2.29 -1.45
C ALA A 833 15.15 2.25 -2.88
N ASN A 834 14.32 3.24 -3.23
CA ASN A 834 13.13 2.96 -4.04
C ASN A 834 12.97 3.69 -5.37
N LEU A 835 13.85 4.63 -5.67
CA LEU A 835 14.15 4.98 -7.06
C LEU A 835 15.55 4.45 -7.33
N GLY A 836 15.60 3.11 -7.47
CA GLY A 836 16.79 2.31 -7.75
C GLY A 836 17.88 2.36 -6.67
N GLY A 837 17.77 1.57 -5.60
CA GLY A 837 18.87 1.47 -4.62
C GLY A 837 18.77 0.27 -3.69
N ALA A 838 19.51 -0.81 -3.98
CA ALA A 838 19.59 -1.96 -3.10
C ALA A 838 20.03 -1.57 -1.67
N ALA A 839 19.12 -1.76 -0.72
CA ALA A 839 19.49 -2.25 0.59
C ALA A 839 20.07 -3.68 0.45
N PRO A 840 20.98 -4.11 1.34
CA PRO A 840 21.55 -5.45 1.28
C PRO A 840 20.50 -6.49 1.69
N LEU A 841 19.88 -7.10 0.67
CA LEU A 841 18.85 -8.14 0.77
C LEU A 841 17.61 -7.71 1.59
N ASN A 842 16.47 -7.63 0.88
CA ASN A 842 15.10 -7.48 1.38
C ASN A 842 14.59 -6.04 1.70
N LEU A 843 13.55 -5.70 0.92
CA LEU A 843 12.30 -5.06 1.30
C LEU A 843 12.20 -3.53 1.46
N GLU A 844 10.91 -3.14 1.44
CA GLU A 844 10.29 -1.83 1.63
C GLU A 844 10.21 -0.90 0.42
N ASN A 845 9.04 -1.03 -0.26
CA ASN A 845 8.39 -0.25 -1.34
C ASN A 845 7.46 0.98 -1.03
N PRO A 846 7.59 1.80 0.04
CA PRO A 846 6.52 2.72 0.44
C PRO A 846 6.31 4.03 -0.37
N PHE A 847 6.70 4.14 -1.66
CA PHE A 847 6.08 5.13 -2.57
C PHE A 847 5.59 4.44 -3.83
N PHE A 848 4.26 4.33 -4.01
CA PHE A 848 3.51 4.85 -5.17
C PHE A 848 2.00 4.69 -4.99
N ARG A 849 1.27 5.79 -5.21
CA ARG A 849 -0.18 5.95 -5.52
C ARG A 849 -1.24 5.32 -4.60
N GLY A 850 -0.95 4.29 -3.80
CA GLY A 850 -1.91 3.68 -2.86
C GLY A 850 -2.21 4.52 -1.61
N ASP A 851 -1.38 5.52 -1.29
CA ASP A 851 -1.54 6.31 -0.05
C ASP A 851 -2.59 7.42 -0.15
N ILE A 852 -2.93 7.88 -1.36
CA ILE A 852 -4.15 8.68 -1.57
C ILE A 852 -5.39 7.77 -1.49
N ASP A 853 -5.34 6.54 -2.01
CA ASP A 853 -6.42 5.57 -1.80
C ASP A 853 -6.62 5.24 -0.30
N LYS A 854 -5.58 5.35 0.55
CA LYS A 854 -5.68 5.22 2.02
C LYS A 854 -6.22 6.48 2.73
N LEU A 855 -6.00 7.69 2.19
CA LEU A 855 -6.76 8.88 2.59
C LEU A 855 -8.25 8.76 2.23
N VAL A 856 -8.54 8.03 1.14
CA VAL A 856 -9.86 7.82 0.53
C VAL A 856 -10.54 6.52 1.02
N SER A 857 -9.89 5.75 1.89
CA SER A 857 -10.45 4.54 2.51
C SER A 857 -9.83 4.20 3.87
N VAL A 858 -9.95 5.12 4.84
CA VAL A 858 -9.57 4.87 6.24
C VAL A 858 -10.32 3.66 6.83
N ASP A 859 -11.51 3.34 6.31
CA ASP A 859 -12.40 2.31 6.88
C ASP A 859 -12.52 1.02 6.04
N GLY A 860 -11.69 0.83 5.00
CA GLY A 860 -11.67 -0.41 4.19
C GLY A 860 -10.68 -1.47 4.68
N TYR A 861 -9.60 -1.07 5.35
CA TYR A 861 -8.46 -1.93 5.66
C TYR A 861 -8.16 -2.02 7.18
N PHE A 862 -9.02 -1.46 8.03
CA PHE A 862 -8.80 -1.34 9.48
C PHE A 862 -9.96 -1.92 10.33
N GLY A 863 -10.26 -3.20 10.11
CA GLY A 863 -11.05 -4.01 11.04
C GLY A 863 -10.31 -4.40 12.34
N GLY A 864 -9.47 -3.53 12.90
CA GLY A 864 -8.72 -3.89 14.12
C GLY A 864 -7.62 -2.92 14.60
N ILE A 865 -7.88 -2.34 15.78
CA ILE A 865 -6.89 -2.00 16.82
C ILE A 865 -6.01 -0.76 16.56
N HIS A 866 -6.38 0.28 17.28
CA HIS A 866 -5.48 1.22 17.94
C HIS A 866 -6.12 1.43 19.33
N ASN A 867 -5.50 1.14 20.48
CA ASN A 867 -4.51 2.02 21.11
C ASN A 867 -4.09 1.60 22.53
N GLY A 868 -2.90 2.06 22.92
CA GLY A 868 -2.51 2.49 24.26
C GLY A 868 -1.42 3.58 24.06
N LEU A 869 -1.35 4.68 24.81
CA LEU A 869 -1.61 4.87 26.24
C LEU A 869 -2.01 6.34 26.54
N SER A 870 -2.90 6.55 27.52
CA SER A 870 -2.68 7.53 28.60
C SER A 870 -3.78 7.49 29.67
N ARG A 871 -3.39 7.41 30.96
CA ARG A 871 -4.15 7.97 32.08
C ARG A 871 -3.23 8.46 33.20
N GLY A 872 -2.87 9.75 33.13
CA GLY A 872 -2.56 10.63 34.28
C GLY A 872 -1.18 10.48 34.97
N ASP A 873 -0.56 11.55 35.49
CA ASP A 873 -0.86 12.98 35.31
C ASP A 873 0.35 13.87 35.75
N LYS A 874 0.45 15.08 35.18
CA LYS A 874 1.28 16.26 35.59
C LYS A 874 2.82 16.26 35.47
N GLY A 875 3.32 17.23 34.67
CA GLY A 875 4.64 17.88 34.86
C GLY A 875 5.57 17.84 33.63
N PRO A 876 6.15 18.97 33.18
CA PRO A 876 6.90 19.01 31.91
C PRO A 876 8.39 18.65 32.06
N PRO A 877 8.96 17.79 31.19
CA PRO A 877 10.38 17.49 31.23
C PRO A 877 11.16 18.11 30.05
N SER A 878 12.07 19.03 30.39
CA SER A 878 13.40 19.04 29.78
C SER A 878 14.44 19.00 30.92
N LEU A 879 15.60 18.39 30.67
CA LEU A 879 16.75 18.26 31.60
C LEU A 879 16.67 17.30 32.82
N LEU A 880 15.60 16.52 33.05
CA LEU A 880 15.49 15.66 34.25
C LEU A 880 16.10 14.23 34.13
N ASN A 881 16.50 13.78 32.95
CA ASN A 881 16.85 12.37 32.68
C ASN A 881 18.21 11.86 33.19
N PHE A 882 18.92 12.59 34.08
CA PHE A 882 20.21 12.13 34.63
C PHE A 882 20.24 12.03 36.17
N MET A 883 19.28 12.64 36.88
CA MET A 883 19.25 12.59 38.35
C MET A 883 18.38 11.47 38.92
N VAL A 884 17.38 10.99 38.15
CA VAL A 884 16.41 9.99 38.62
C VAL A 884 17.06 8.61 38.80
N ASP A 885 17.81 8.12 37.81
CA ASP A 885 18.35 6.75 37.81
C ASP A 885 19.23 6.42 39.03
N THR A 886 20.01 7.38 39.54
CA THR A 886 20.94 7.10 40.65
C THR A 886 20.22 6.96 41.99
N MET A 887 19.08 7.64 42.19
CA MET A 887 18.26 7.47 43.41
C MET A 887 17.34 6.25 43.28
N SER A 888 16.73 6.04 42.11
CA SER A 888 15.92 4.85 41.81
C SER A 888 16.71 3.55 41.96
N LEU A 889 18.00 3.51 41.60
CA LEU A 889 18.86 2.34 41.83
C LEU A 889 19.14 2.07 43.31
N ILE A 890 19.20 3.10 44.15
CA ILE A 890 19.38 2.94 45.61
C ILE A 890 18.08 2.41 46.23
N ASP A 891 16.92 2.95 45.84
CA ASP A 891 15.63 2.46 46.33
C ASP A 891 15.31 1.04 45.84
N LEU A 892 15.71 0.68 44.62
CA LEU A 892 15.58 -0.69 44.10
C LEU A 892 16.49 -1.68 44.86
N ALA A 893 17.72 -1.27 45.22
CA ALA A 893 18.62 -2.05 46.06
C ALA A 893 18.08 -2.23 47.50
N VAL A 894 17.48 -1.19 48.09
CA VAL A 894 16.86 -1.28 49.43
C VAL A 894 15.56 -2.10 49.41
N SER A 895 14.79 -2.02 48.32
CA SER A 895 13.50 -2.74 48.18
C SER A 895 13.69 -4.23 47.91
N SER A 896 14.65 -4.61 47.06
CA SER A 896 14.98 -6.02 46.78
C SER A 896 15.44 -6.80 48.02
N MET A 897 16.04 -6.13 49.02
CA MET A 897 16.43 -6.74 50.29
C MET A 897 15.27 -6.98 51.28
N LYS A 898 14.03 -6.57 50.96
CA LYS A 898 12.84 -6.82 51.81
C LYS A 898 11.95 -7.97 51.34
N GLY A 899 12.27 -8.61 50.21
CA GLY A 899 11.45 -9.67 49.60
C GLY A 899 11.54 -11.07 50.23
N GLY A 900 12.15 -11.23 51.41
CA GLY A 900 12.38 -12.52 52.05
C GLY A 900 11.92 -12.56 53.51
N ASN A 901 11.19 -13.61 53.89
CA ASN A 901 10.76 -13.84 55.27
C ASN A 901 11.96 -14.01 56.23
N ASN A 902 12.00 -13.20 57.29
CA ASN A 902 12.91 -13.31 58.44
C ASN A 902 14.43 -13.44 58.15
N SER A 903 15.08 -12.32 57.87
CA SER A 903 16.50 -12.14 58.22
C SER A 903 16.77 -10.72 58.75
N GLN A 904 17.31 -10.61 59.96
CA GLN A 904 17.75 -9.32 60.50
C GLN A 904 18.98 -8.83 59.72
N ILE A 905 18.89 -7.66 59.09
CA ILE A 905 20.04 -7.01 58.45
C ILE A 905 20.94 -6.43 59.56
N SER A 906 22.19 -6.89 59.64
CA SER A 906 23.15 -6.42 60.64
C SER A 906 23.69 -5.01 60.34
N ASN A 907 24.01 -4.27 61.40
CA ASN A 907 24.17 -2.79 61.45
C ASN A 907 25.31 -2.11 60.63
N ASP A 908 25.79 -2.65 59.51
CA ASP A 908 26.91 -2.01 58.77
C ASP A 908 26.94 -2.27 57.25
N THR A 909 25.79 -2.18 56.57
CA THR A 909 25.73 -2.34 55.10
C THR A 909 26.46 -1.20 54.38
N VAL A 910 27.40 -1.57 53.51
CA VAL A 910 28.21 -0.69 52.67
C VAL A 910 27.91 -0.97 51.21
N VAL A 911 27.54 0.06 50.44
CA VAL A 911 27.31 -0.05 48.99
C VAL A 911 28.50 0.53 48.24
N MET A 912 29.03 -0.25 47.29
CA MET A 912 30.08 0.17 46.35
C MET A 912 29.46 0.40 44.98
N ALA A 913 29.42 1.66 44.53
CA ALA A 913 29.03 2.01 43.17
C ALA A 913 30.30 2.13 42.30
N THR A 914 30.34 1.45 41.16
CA THR A 914 31.44 1.57 40.19
C THR A 914 30.89 2.12 38.90
N PHE A 915 31.52 3.18 38.38
CA PHE A 915 31.08 3.86 37.17
C PHE A 915 32.05 3.57 36.02
N ILE A 916 31.51 3.48 34.81
CA ILE A 916 32.27 3.19 33.58
C ILE A 916 32.07 4.37 32.63
N ASN A 917 33.16 5.04 32.25
CA ASN A 917 33.16 6.04 31.18
C ASN A 917 34.28 5.70 30.20
N GLY A 918 33.92 5.06 29.08
CA GLY A 918 34.87 4.40 28.19
C GLY A 918 35.64 3.27 28.89
N ASN A 919 36.93 3.13 28.61
CA ASN A 919 37.76 2.00 29.05
C ASN A 919 38.43 2.19 30.44
N LYS A 920 37.79 2.90 31.36
CA LYS A 920 38.26 3.05 32.76
C LYS A 920 37.13 2.88 33.78
N TYR A 921 37.49 2.31 34.92
CA TYR A 921 36.62 2.05 36.07
C TYR A 921 37.07 2.92 37.24
N ASP A 922 36.11 3.50 37.97
CA ASP A 922 36.35 4.18 39.25
C ASP A 922 35.21 3.87 40.23
N SER A 923 35.50 3.77 41.53
CA SER A 923 34.57 3.20 42.53
C SER A 923 34.41 4.09 43.78
N ALA A 924 33.18 4.22 44.27
CA ALA A 924 32.85 5.00 45.47
C ALA A 924 32.07 4.18 46.51
N VAL A 925 32.42 4.37 47.78
CA VAL A 925 31.87 3.66 48.95
C VAL A 925 30.85 4.53 49.70
N ILE A 926 29.64 4.02 49.95
CA ILE A 926 28.57 4.71 50.68
C ILE A 926 28.08 3.85 51.86
N LYS A 927 27.95 4.45 53.06
CA LYS A 927 27.33 3.86 54.27
C LYS A 927 25.94 4.45 54.51
N VAL A 928 24.98 3.62 54.90
CA VAL A 928 23.57 4.01 55.14
C VAL A 928 23.26 4.04 56.65
N PRO A 929 22.62 5.10 57.20
CA PRO A 929 22.24 5.17 58.63
C PRO A 929 20.99 4.35 59.03
N LYS A 930 20.74 4.23 60.34
CA LYS A 930 19.69 3.39 60.94
C LYS A 930 18.26 3.73 60.51
N THR A 931 17.46 2.68 60.31
CA THR A 931 16.03 2.69 59.94
C THR A 931 15.04 3.00 61.09
N GLY A 932 15.48 3.65 62.16
CA GLY A 932 14.67 3.86 63.38
C GLY A 932 13.62 4.97 63.31
N ASP A 933 13.89 6.04 62.56
CA ASP A 933 13.13 7.31 62.68
C ASP A 933 11.99 7.47 61.66
N ILE A 934 11.79 6.50 60.77
CA ILE A 934 10.90 6.63 59.59
C ILE A 934 9.44 6.23 59.91
N TYR A 935 9.20 5.46 60.98
CA TYR A 935 7.94 4.72 61.18
C TYR A 935 6.86 5.38 62.07
N GLN A 936 7.01 6.66 62.47
CA GLN A 936 6.11 7.29 63.47
C GLN A 936 5.20 8.42 62.96
N ASN A 937 5.38 8.95 61.74
CA ASN A 937 4.66 10.17 61.30
C ASN A 937 3.66 9.98 60.15
N TRP A 938 3.28 8.74 59.80
CA TRP A 938 2.41 8.47 58.64
C TRP A 938 0.90 8.72 58.88
N HIS A 939 0.50 9.22 60.04
CA HIS A 939 -0.91 9.31 60.44
C HIS A 939 -1.54 10.72 60.53
N ASN A 940 -0.82 11.80 60.23
CA ASN A 940 -1.39 13.14 60.16
C ASN A 940 -1.16 13.73 58.76
N GLY A 941 -2.22 13.70 57.92
CA GLY A 941 -2.16 14.01 56.49
C GLY A 941 -1.80 15.47 56.18
N ASN A 942 -0.52 15.73 55.97
CA ASN A 942 0.04 16.92 55.32
C ASN A 942 1.16 16.48 54.36
N ASN A 943 1.26 17.14 53.20
CA ASN A 943 2.25 16.81 52.17
C ASN A 943 3.69 17.00 52.68
N TYR A 944 4.60 16.12 52.24
CA TYR A 944 6.05 16.28 52.43
C TYR A 944 6.74 16.50 51.07
N ASP A 945 7.77 17.33 51.06
CA ASP A 945 8.63 17.65 49.91
C ASP A 945 9.90 16.77 49.97
N GLU A 946 10.15 15.96 48.94
CA GLU A 946 11.17 14.90 48.96
C GLU A 946 12.63 15.38 48.73
N THR A 947 12.90 16.68 48.73
CA THR A 947 14.17 17.22 48.17
C THR A 947 15.36 17.41 49.13
N SER A 948 15.32 16.92 50.38
CA SER A 948 16.26 17.36 51.44
C SER A 948 17.08 16.27 52.19
N ASN A 949 18.10 15.70 51.54
CA ASN A 949 19.31 15.24 52.24
C ASN A 949 20.57 16.01 51.75
N PRO A 950 20.98 17.10 52.45
CA PRO A 950 22.03 18.00 51.96
C PRO A 950 23.40 17.34 51.76
N ASN A 951 23.75 16.33 52.56
CA ASN A 951 25.08 15.72 52.55
C ASN A 951 25.34 14.82 51.33
N VAL A 952 24.29 14.27 50.73
CA VAL A 952 24.40 13.48 49.49
C VAL A 952 24.55 14.43 48.30
N ARG A 953 23.69 15.46 48.24
CA ARG A 953 23.67 16.46 47.16
C ARG A 953 25.01 17.19 47.02
N ALA A 954 25.62 17.60 48.14
CA ALA A 954 26.93 18.26 48.16
C ALA A 954 28.08 17.40 47.58
N LYS A 955 28.01 16.07 47.70
CA LYS A 955 29.02 15.16 47.11
C LYS A 955 28.80 14.95 45.62
N VAL A 956 27.55 14.77 45.19
CA VAL A 956 27.19 14.67 43.76
C VAL A 956 27.57 15.96 43.01
N ASP A 957 27.26 17.13 43.56
CA ASP A 957 27.63 18.43 43.00
C ASP A 957 29.15 18.62 42.87
N SER A 958 29.95 18.02 43.77
CA SER A 958 31.42 18.09 43.70
C SER A 958 32.01 17.24 42.57
N VAL A 959 31.38 16.11 42.23
CA VAL A 959 31.76 15.26 41.10
C VAL A 959 31.41 15.95 39.79
N ILE A 960 30.17 16.45 39.65
CA ILE A 960 29.69 17.17 38.45
C ILE A 960 30.56 18.39 38.15
N LYS A 961 30.94 19.19 39.17
CA LYS A 961 31.83 20.35 39.00
C LYS A 961 33.28 20.00 38.61
N SER A 962 33.69 18.74 38.70
CA SER A 962 35.04 18.31 38.31
C SER A 962 35.22 18.02 36.81
N GLY A 963 34.11 17.98 36.05
CA GLY A 963 34.14 17.80 34.60
C GLY A 963 34.66 16.43 34.14
N ARG A 964 34.36 15.36 34.88
CA ARG A 964 34.71 13.97 34.58
C ARG A 964 33.46 13.11 34.42
#